data_AF-A0A3A0FS39-F1
#
_entry.id   AF-A0A3A0FS39-F1
#
_cell.length_a   1.000
_cell.length_b   1.000
_cell.length_c   1.000
_cell.angle_alpha   90.00
_cell.angle_beta   90.00
_cell.angle_gamma   90.00
#
_symmetry.space_group_name_H-M   'P 1'
#
loop_
_entity.id
_entity.type
_entity.pdbx_description
1 polymer ?
#
loop_
_entity_poly.entity_id
_entity_poly.type
_entity_poly.pdbx_seq_one_letter_code
_entity_poly.pdbx_strand_id
1 'polypeptide(L)'
;MEVILTHEHADFDAVASMVGLARLVPGAVPVLPMAVNANVRDFITLYGRQLPLRRRDEVGRGPVTHAWVVDTGHPASIRGMAADTPRTVIDHHVAAEPGGRAGADDDVQAVGATATLIVERQRAAGITPPPVEATLLLLGIHEDTGSLTYAGTTPRDLRAAAWLLEHGADLPSIDRFLRRTLSEAARAVFLALTDAAEAAEVHGHRIIVSKAEATGFDEEVSPLATKLMDLLEPDALFVVVDTGAVQQVVGRSRTTDIDAAVVARRLGGGGHPHASAATLRGQPTAAVQRAILDALPAAVRPTTRVEDVMSHGPLRTLEADTTVADAVQVCRRYGHEGYPVVDGDTVLGVVTRRDLDRATHHHLGRLAVRQIVTGHGVSIAPTDTVAELQRRMTTHNLGQVPVVDDARLVGIVTRGDLLRLWSTRAGQAAPAAVVDVAGALPPSDVAAIRQVAGVARERGDRAFLVGGLPRDLLLGVAPGPDIDLVVVGDAVALAHAVAARHGGTVKVHPRFGTAKWRRERGVSIDLVSARTEHYRAPTALPTVERGSLRSDLERRDFTINALAVDVDPDRFGAVVDLFNGLDDLRAGVIRVLHPLSFVEDPTRLLRAARFETRYGFRMDPTTAAGAPSAVGLLPGISGARIRNELVQLFGEREPAVALARLAELGVLDAIAAGLTAGGRTGRLLDALPAAWAAWRRAEPDMAAGAGPLDRLVLWL
;
A
#
# COMPACT_ATOMS: atom_id res chain seq x y z
N MET A 1 -32.94 -33.30 -20.42
CA MET A 1 -32.25 -33.72 -19.19
C MET A 1 -31.16 -32.70 -18.90
N GLU A 2 -30.90 -32.42 -17.63
CA GLU A 2 -29.79 -31.53 -17.26
C GLU A 2 -28.53 -32.34 -17.01
N VAL A 3 -27.39 -31.82 -17.44
CA VAL A 3 -26.09 -32.48 -17.30
C VAL A 3 -25.07 -31.55 -16.67
N ILE A 4 -24.12 -32.11 -15.94
CA ILE A 4 -22.97 -31.38 -15.38
C ILE A 4 -21.72 -31.88 -16.08
N LEU A 5 -20.96 -30.94 -16.66
CA LEU A 5 -19.82 -31.19 -17.54
C LEU A 5 -18.60 -30.36 -17.09
N THR A 6 -17.42 -30.81 -17.49
CA THR A 6 -16.14 -30.13 -17.29
C THR A 6 -15.22 -30.39 -18.50
N HIS A 7 -13.96 -29.99 -18.43
CA HIS A 7 -12.94 -30.23 -19.46
C HIS A 7 -12.44 -31.69 -19.48
N GLU A 8 -11.82 -32.09 -20.59
CA GLU A 8 -11.07 -33.36 -20.66
C GLU A 8 -9.74 -33.23 -19.90
N HIS A 9 -9.21 -34.35 -19.41
CA HIS A 9 -8.08 -34.40 -18.45
C HIS A 9 -8.42 -33.77 -17.09
N ALA A 10 -9.66 -33.98 -16.63
CA ALA A 10 -10.13 -33.39 -15.38
C ALA A 10 -9.29 -33.81 -14.16
N ASP A 11 -8.96 -32.82 -13.35
CA ASP A 11 -8.31 -32.90 -12.05
C ASP A 11 -9.35 -33.02 -10.91
N PHE A 12 -8.90 -32.91 -9.65
CA PHE A 12 -9.80 -32.99 -8.52
C PHE A 12 -10.73 -31.79 -8.44
N ASP A 13 -10.31 -30.57 -8.80
CA ASP A 13 -11.20 -29.41 -8.71
C ASP A 13 -12.41 -29.59 -9.66
N ALA A 14 -12.15 -29.94 -10.91
CA ALA A 14 -13.16 -30.26 -11.90
C ALA A 14 -14.13 -31.36 -11.43
N VAL A 15 -13.62 -32.54 -11.05
CA VAL A 15 -14.47 -33.68 -10.67
C VAL A 15 -15.19 -33.43 -9.34
N ALA A 16 -14.55 -32.76 -8.39
CA ALA A 16 -15.17 -32.42 -7.12
C ALA A 16 -16.30 -31.41 -7.31
N SER A 17 -16.08 -30.39 -8.13
CA SER A 17 -17.08 -29.39 -8.48
C SER A 17 -18.30 -30.02 -9.16
N MET A 18 -18.11 -31.00 -10.04
CA MET A 18 -19.20 -31.75 -10.65
C MET A 18 -20.05 -32.49 -9.62
N VAL A 19 -19.40 -33.23 -8.72
CA VAL A 19 -20.08 -34.02 -7.68
C VAL A 19 -20.80 -33.10 -6.69
N GLY A 20 -20.15 -32.03 -6.24
CA GLY A 20 -20.75 -31.07 -5.33
C GLY A 20 -21.93 -30.32 -5.93
N LEU A 21 -21.86 -29.95 -7.21
CA LEU A 21 -22.97 -29.27 -7.90
C LEU A 21 -24.18 -30.20 -8.09
N ALA A 22 -23.98 -31.50 -8.30
CA ALA A 22 -25.08 -32.47 -8.41
C ALA A 22 -25.98 -32.52 -7.16
N ARG A 23 -25.47 -32.11 -5.99
CA ARG A 23 -26.27 -31.95 -4.76
C ARG A 23 -27.12 -30.67 -4.76
N LEU A 24 -26.62 -29.60 -5.39
CA LEU A 24 -27.27 -28.29 -5.46
C LEU A 24 -28.36 -28.25 -6.53
N VAL A 25 -28.22 -29.06 -7.60
CA VAL A 25 -29.16 -29.13 -8.72
C VAL A 25 -29.76 -30.54 -8.80
N PRO A 26 -30.81 -30.84 -8.02
CA PRO A 26 -31.42 -32.18 -8.02
C PRO A 26 -31.89 -32.59 -9.41
N GLY A 27 -31.42 -33.75 -9.88
CA GLY A 27 -31.79 -34.32 -11.18
C GLY A 27 -30.82 -33.99 -12.32
N ALA A 28 -29.85 -33.09 -12.12
CA ALA A 28 -28.74 -32.91 -13.05
C ALA A 28 -27.75 -34.09 -12.94
N VAL A 29 -27.32 -34.62 -14.09
CA VAL A 29 -26.46 -35.81 -14.16
C VAL A 29 -24.99 -35.40 -14.35
N PRO A 30 -24.09 -35.66 -13.39
CA PRO A 30 -22.67 -35.38 -13.57
C PRO A 30 -22.03 -36.46 -14.45
N VAL A 31 -21.58 -36.05 -15.64
CA VAL A 31 -21.08 -36.96 -16.68
C VAL A 31 -19.56 -37.00 -16.65
N LEU A 32 -18.99 -38.14 -16.27
CA LEU A 32 -17.55 -38.33 -16.17
C LEU A 32 -16.87 -38.10 -17.54
N PRO A 33 -15.82 -37.26 -17.62
CA PRO A 33 -15.07 -37.05 -18.85
C PRO A 33 -14.32 -38.31 -19.30
N MET A 34 -13.86 -38.35 -20.56
CA MET A 34 -13.17 -39.52 -21.10
C MET A 34 -11.77 -39.67 -20.52
N ALA A 35 -11.08 -38.54 -20.33
CA ALA A 35 -9.78 -38.48 -19.68
C ALA A 35 -9.90 -37.77 -18.33
N VAL A 36 -9.36 -38.40 -17.29
CA VAL A 36 -9.11 -37.80 -15.96
C VAL A 36 -7.66 -38.03 -15.58
N ASN A 37 -7.14 -37.14 -14.73
CA ASN A 37 -5.81 -37.26 -14.16
C ASN A 37 -5.65 -38.58 -13.37
N ALA A 38 -4.42 -39.10 -13.32
CA ALA A 38 -4.15 -40.42 -12.76
C ALA A 38 -4.58 -40.52 -11.28
N ASN A 39 -4.29 -39.50 -10.48
CA ASN A 39 -4.72 -39.39 -9.08
C ASN A 39 -6.25 -39.41 -8.93
N VAL A 40 -6.97 -38.69 -9.79
CA VAL A 40 -8.44 -38.68 -9.81
C VAL A 40 -8.98 -40.05 -10.19
N ARG A 41 -8.37 -40.71 -11.17
CA ARG A 41 -8.71 -42.09 -11.57
C ARG A 41 -8.57 -43.07 -10.42
N ASP A 42 -7.48 -42.97 -9.67
CA ASP A 42 -7.23 -43.83 -8.50
C ASP A 42 -8.29 -43.59 -7.42
N PHE A 43 -8.64 -42.33 -7.16
CA PHE A 43 -9.72 -41.99 -6.22
C PHE A 43 -11.07 -42.55 -6.68
N ILE A 44 -11.45 -42.35 -7.95
CA ILE A 44 -12.70 -42.88 -8.52
C ILE A 44 -12.73 -44.41 -8.49
N THR A 45 -11.59 -45.07 -8.71
CA THR A 45 -11.51 -46.54 -8.65
C THR A 45 -11.85 -47.05 -7.24
N LEU A 46 -11.40 -46.35 -6.21
CA LEU A 46 -11.60 -46.73 -4.82
C LEU A 46 -12.98 -46.31 -4.27
N TYR A 47 -13.44 -45.12 -4.63
CA TYR A 47 -14.61 -44.49 -4.00
C TYR A 47 -15.78 -44.22 -4.96
N GLY A 48 -15.61 -44.45 -6.26
CA GLY A 48 -16.58 -44.04 -7.30
C GLY A 48 -17.97 -44.62 -7.15
N ARG A 49 -18.13 -45.78 -6.49
CA ARG A 49 -19.46 -46.36 -6.17
C ARG A 49 -20.31 -45.48 -5.24
N GLN A 50 -19.66 -44.60 -4.47
CA GLN A 50 -20.31 -43.67 -3.55
C GLN A 50 -20.56 -42.30 -4.18
N LEU A 51 -20.08 -42.07 -5.42
CA LEU A 51 -20.21 -40.80 -6.12
C LEU A 51 -21.36 -40.88 -7.15
N PRO A 52 -22.07 -39.77 -7.40
CA PRO A 52 -23.18 -39.72 -8.36
C PRO A 52 -22.74 -39.71 -9.84
N LEU A 53 -21.47 -39.99 -10.13
CA LEU A 53 -20.86 -39.90 -11.47
C LEU A 53 -21.44 -40.96 -12.43
N ARG A 54 -21.75 -40.55 -13.66
CA ARG A 54 -22.19 -41.42 -14.75
C ARG A 54 -21.19 -41.43 -15.89
N ARG A 55 -20.90 -42.60 -16.45
CA ARG A 55 -20.12 -42.68 -17.68
C ARG A 55 -20.96 -42.22 -18.87
N ARG A 56 -20.32 -41.68 -19.91
CA ARG A 56 -21.00 -41.14 -21.10
C ARG A 56 -21.95 -42.15 -21.78
N ASP A 57 -21.61 -43.43 -21.75
CA ASP A 57 -22.43 -44.52 -22.30
C ASP A 57 -23.63 -44.90 -21.42
N GLU A 58 -23.63 -44.52 -20.15
CA GLU A 58 -24.73 -44.69 -19.19
C GLU A 58 -25.74 -43.54 -19.24
N VAL A 59 -25.39 -42.42 -19.87
CA VAL A 59 -26.27 -41.25 -20.01
C VAL A 59 -27.35 -41.54 -21.07
N GLY A 60 -28.62 -41.31 -20.72
CA GLY A 60 -29.77 -41.58 -21.58
C GLY A 60 -29.73 -40.80 -22.91
N ARG A 61 -30.37 -41.36 -23.96
CA ARG A 61 -30.36 -40.79 -25.32
C ARG A 61 -31.31 -39.58 -25.53
N GLY A 62 -31.84 -39.00 -24.47
CA GLY A 62 -32.78 -37.87 -24.55
C GLY A 62 -32.08 -36.54 -24.85
N PRO A 63 -32.82 -35.50 -25.27
CA PRO A 63 -32.25 -34.18 -25.49
C PRO A 63 -31.74 -33.57 -24.17
N VAL A 64 -30.56 -32.94 -24.23
CA VAL A 64 -30.03 -32.14 -23.13
C VAL A 64 -30.78 -30.81 -23.11
N THR A 65 -31.36 -30.46 -21.97
CA THR A 65 -32.19 -29.26 -21.78
C THR A 65 -31.41 -28.10 -21.16
N HIS A 66 -30.35 -28.41 -20.40
CA HIS A 66 -29.42 -27.44 -19.81
C HIS A 66 -28.07 -28.11 -19.54
N ALA A 67 -26.97 -27.37 -19.70
CA ALA A 67 -25.62 -27.83 -19.40
C ALA A 67 -24.97 -26.95 -18.32
N TRP A 68 -24.76 -27.52 -17.15
CA TRP A 68 -23.96 -26.91 -16.09
C TRP A 68 -22.49 -27.21 -16.35
N VAL A 69 -21.67 -26.18 -16.48
CA VAL A 69 -20.24 -26.30 -16.79
C VAL A 69 -19.45 -25.85 -15.57
N VAL A 70 -18.56 -26.70 -15.08
CA VAL A 70 -17.69 -26.38 -13.96
C VAL A 70 -16.23 -26.42 -14.37
N ASP A 71 -15.46 -25.48 -13.82
CA ASP A 71 -14.00 -25.45 -13.90
C ASP A 71 -13.44 -25.32 -15.33
N THR A 72 -14.25 -24.75 -16.23
CA THR A 72 -13.84 -24.45 -17.61
C THR A 72 -14.86 -23.56 -18.31
N GLY A 73 -14.40 -22.76 -19.29
CA GLY A 73 -15.28 -22.11 -20.27
C GLY A 73 -15.67 -23.00 -21.46
N HIS A 74 -15.00 -24.13 -21.66
CA HIS A 74 -15.13 -24.99 -22.85
C HIS A 74 -15.37 -26.46 -22.46
N PRO A 75 -16.61 -26.84 -22.13
CA PRO A 75 -16.93 -28.21 -21.71
C PRO A 75 -16.77 -29.21 -22.85
N ALA A 76 -16.51 -30.46 -22.50
CA ALA A 76 -16.54 -31.53 -23.47
C ALA A 76 -17.97 -31.78 -23.99
N SER A 77 -18.13 -31.90 -25.32
CA SER A 77 -19.45 -32.15 -25.93
C SER A 77 -19.90 -33.59 -25.69
N ILE A 78 -21.20 -33.76 -25.40
CA ILE A 78 -21.85 -35.06 -25.23
C ILE A 78 -23.00 -35.24 -26.24
N ARG A 79 -23.32 -36.51 -26.51
CA ARG A 79 -24.39 -36.87 -27.44
C ARG A 79 -25.75 -36.40 -26.89
N GLY A 80 -26.53 -35.69 -27.71
CA GLY A 80 -27.83 -35.13 -27.31
C GLY A 80 -27.79 -33.65 -26.92
N MET A 81 -26.60 -33.04 -26.90
CA MET A 81 -26.39 -31.60 -26.74
C MET A 81 -26.41 -30.90 -28.11
N ALA A 82 -27.38 -30.01 -28.32
CA ALA A 82 -27.43 -29.14 -29.49
C ALA A 82 -26.48 -27.93 -29.30
N ALA A 83 -26.09 -27.28 -30.39
CA ALA A 83 -25.17 -26.13 -30.34
C ALA A 83 -25.73 -24.92 -29.57
N ASP A 84 -27.05 -24.82 -29.47
CA ASP A 84 -27.82 -23.78 -28.79
C ASP A 84 -28.35 -24.21 -27.42
N THR A 85 -27.88 -25.35 -26.87
CA THR A 85 -28.26 -25.81 -25.54
C THR A 85 -27.89 -24.74 -24.50
N PRO A 86 -28.84 -24.27 -23.66
CA PRO A 86 -28.55 -23.33 -22.58
C PRO A 86 -27.45 -23.85 -21.66
N ARG A 87 -26.52 -22.96 -21.27
CA ARG A 87 -25.38 -23.31 -20.40
C ARG A 87 -25.20 -22.29 -19.28
N THR A 88 -24.74 -22.78 -18.13
CA THR A 88 -24.32 -21.97 -16.98
C THR A 88 -22.92 -22.38 -16.56
N VAL A 89 -21.99 -21.44 -16.57
CA VAL A 89 -20.58 -21.68 -16.20
C VAL A 89 -20.34 -21.29 -14.73
N ILE A 90 -19.67 -22.16 -13.98
CA ILE A 90 -19.15 -21.87 -12.64
C ILE A 90 -17.65 -22.10 -12.68
N ASP A 91 -16.86 -21.04 -12.51
CA ASP A 91 -15.42 -21.09 -12.73
C ASP A 91 -14.70 -20.07 -11.83
N HIS A 92 -13.45 -20.34 -11.44
CA HIS A 92 -12.61 -19.41 -10.71
C HIS A 92 -11.66 -18.57 -11.60
N HIS A 93 -11.57 -18.85 -12.91
CA HIS A 93 -10.70 -18.17 -13.86
C HIS A 93 -11.27 -16.81 -14.36
N VAL A 94 -10.87 -15.69 -13.74
CA VAL A 94 -11.44 -14.34 -14.03
C VAL A 94 -10.86 -13.63 -15.29
N ALA A 95 -9.83 -14.16 -15.95
CA ALA A 95 -9.15 -13.46 -17.06
C ALA A 95 -9.54 -13.94 -18.49
N ALA A 96 -10.32 -13.10 -19.17
CA ALA A 96 -10.44 -12.82 -20.60
C ALA A 96 -9.91 -13.84 -21.65
N GLU A 97 -10.72 -14.83 -22.01
CA GLU A 97 -10.64 -15.42 -23.36
C GLU A 97 -11.31 -14.48 -24.38
N PRO A 98 -10.63 -14.09 -25.48
CA PRO A 98 -11.26 -13.35 -26.56
C PRO A 98 -12.26 -14.25 -27.30
N GLY A 99 -13.54 -14.12 -26.99
CA GLY A 99 -14.63 -14.77 -27.73
C GLY A 99 -15.65 -15.52 -26.87
N GLY A 100 -15.39 -15.72 -25.58
CA GLY A 100 -16.38 -16.27 -24.65
C GLY A 100 -17.33 -15.17 -24.20
N ARG A 101 -18.54 -15.11 -24.77
CA ARG A 101 -19.63 -14.32 -24.13
C ARG A 101 -19.96 -15.01 -22.80
N ALA A 102 -19.59 -14.37 -21.69
CA ALA A 102 -20.17 -14.69 -20.38
C ALA A 102 -21.69 -14.53 -20.49
N GLY A 103 -22.43 -15.61 -20.23
CA GLY A 103 -23.87 -15.59 -20.12
C GLY A 103 -24.29 -14.76 -18.91
N ALA A 104 -25.51 -14.22 -18.92
CA ALA A 104 -26.05 -13.44 -17.79
C ALA A 104 -26.12 -14.24 -16.48
N ASP A 105 -26.09 -15.57 -16.56
CA ASP A 105 -26.20 -16.50 -15.44
C ASP A 105 -24.87 -17.16 -15.05
N ASP A 106 -23.75 -16.82 -15.70
CA ASP A 106 -22.42 -17.39 -15.38
C ASP A 106 -21.90 -16.81 -14.05
N ASP A 107 -21.33 -17.67 -13.21
CA ASP A 107 -20.76 -17.30 -11.92
C ASP A 107 -19.26 -17.56 -11.90
N VAL A 108 -18.52 -16.53 -12.32
CA VAL A 108 -17.06 -16.54 -12.41
C VAL A 108 -16.47 -15.60 -11.36
N GLN A 109 -15.72 -16.14 -10.38
CA GLN A 109 -15.22 -15.37 -9.24
C GLN A 109 -13.76 -15.67 -8.92
N ALA A 110 -13.00 -14.66 -8.51
CA ALA A 110 -11.60 -14.83 -8.10
C ALA A 110 -11.53 -15.55 -6.74
N VAL A 111 -11.35 -16.87 -6.76
CA VAL A 111 -11.08 -17.74 -5.60
C VAL A 111 -10.00 -18.76 -5.96
N GLY A 112 -9.49 -19.48 -4.95
CA GLY A 112 -8.41 -20.44 -5.15
C GLY A 112 -8.83 -21.69 -5.93
N ALA A 113 -10.09 -22.10 -5.87
CA ALA A 113 -10.62 -23.29 -6.56
C ALA A 113 -12.13 -23.12 -6.90
N THR A 114 -12.60 -23.71 -8.00
CA THR A 114 -14.02 -23.81 -8.34
C THR A 114 -14.81 -24.54 -7.24
N ALA A 115 -14.22 -25.56 -6.62
CA ALA A 115 -14.78 -26.31 -5.50
C ALA A 115 -15.14 -25.39 -4.31
N THR A 116 -14.39 -24.32 -4.08
CA THR A 116 -14.71 -23.31 -3.05
C THR A 116 -16.07 -22.67 -3.30
N LEU A 117 -16.37 -22.30 -4.55
CA LEU A 117 -17.66 -21.72 -4.92
C LEU A 117 -18.80 -22.72 -4.72
N ILE A 118 -18.57 -24.00 -4.99
CA ILE A 118 -19.56 -25.06 -4.80
C ILE A 118 -19.85 -25.26 -3.30
N VAL A 119 -18.81 -25.32 -2.47
CA VAL A 119 -18.94 -25.47 -1.01
C VAL A 119 -19.69 -24.31 -0.38
N GLU A 120 -19.38 -23.07 -0.79
CA GLU A 120 -20.08 -21.89 -0.28
C GLU A 120 -21.58 -21.93 -0.60
N ARG A 121 -21.95 -22.38 -1.81
CA ARG A 121 -23.36 -22.55 -2.19
C ARG A 121 -24.03 -23.68 -1.40
N GLN A 122 -23.36 -24.81 -1.20
CA GLN A 122 -23.88 -25.90 -0.37
C GLN A 122 -24.14 -25.43 1.06
N ARG A 123 -23.19 -24.71 1.64
CA ARG A 123 -23.33 -24.10 2.97
C ARG A 123 -24.48 -23.10 3.03
N ALA A 124 -24.62 -22.21 2.04
CA ALA A 124 -25.71 -21.25 1.98
C ALA A 124 -27.09 -21.92 1.83
N ALA A 125 -27.16 -23.03 1.10
CA ALA A 125 -28.37 -23.84 0.93
C ALA A 125 -28.65 -24.79 2.12
N GLY A 126 -27.76 -24.88 3.11
CA GLY A 126 -27.87 -25.84 4.21
C GLY A 126 -27.73 -27.31 3.78
N ILE A 127 -27.07 -27.57 2.65
CA ILE A 127 -26.85 -28.91 2.10
C ILE A 127 -25.46 -29.39 2.54
N THR A 128 -25.43 -30.53 3.22
CA THR A 128 -24.18 -31.11 3.75
C THR A 128 -23.74 -32.30 2.88
N PRO A 129 -22.49 -32.31 2.37
CA PRO A 129 -21.97 -33.46 1.64
C PRO A 129 -21.65 -34.62 2.60
N PRO A 130 -21.84 -35.88 2.20
CA PRO A 130 -21.35 -37.03 2.96
C PRO A 130 -19.81 -37.07 2.97
N PRO A 131 -19.18 -37.79 3.92
CA PRO A 131 -17.72 -37.76 4.13
C PRO A 131 -16.85 -37.96 2.88
N VAL A 132 -17.24 -38.86 1.98
CA VAL A 132 -16.49 -39.13 0.74
C VAL A 132 -16.58 -37.96 -0.25
N GLU A 133 -17.77 -37.35 -0.39
CA GLU A 133 -17.96 -36.15 -1.22
C GLU A 133 -17.26 -34.94 -0.59
N ALA A 134 -17.30 -34.83 0.74
CA ALA A 134 -16.59 -33.80 1.49
C ALA A 134 -15.06 -33.91 1.31
N THR A 135 -14.53 -35.14 1.35
CA THR A 135 -13.11 -35.43 1.08
C THR A 135 -12.73 -35.09 -0.36
N LEU A 136 -13.60 -35.40 -1.33
CA LEU A 136 -13.39 -35.06 -2.73
C LEU A 136 -13.35 -33.54 -2.96
N LEU A 137 -14.30 -32.79 -2.38
CA LEU A 137 -14.30 -31.32 -2.40
C LEU A 137 -13.06 -30.73 -1.74
N LEU A 138 -12.59 -31.34 -0.65
CA LEU A 138 -11.37 -30.90 0.03
C LEU A 138 -10.13 -31.14 -0.86
N LEU A 139 -10.07 -32.28 -1.56
CA LEU A 139 -9.00 -32.59 -2.51
C LEU A 139 -8.95 -31.57 -3.66
N GLY A 140 -10.11 -31.17 -4.20
CA GLY A 140 -10.18 -30.13 -5.24
C GLY A 140 -9.62 -28.79 -4.76
N ILE A 141 -10.03 -28.32 -3.58
CA ILE A 141 -9.48 -27.10 -2.99
C ILE A 141 -7.96 -27.23 -2.78
N HIS A 142 -7.48 -28.36 -2.26
CA HIS A 142 -6.06 -28.57 -1.98
C HIS A 142 -5.19 -28.71 -3.23
N GLU A 143 -5.70 -29.23 -4.34
CA GLU A 143 -4.93 -29.34 -5.59
C GLU A 143 -4.64 -27.94 -6.16
N ASP A 144 -5.66 -27.11 -6.29
CA ASP A 144 -5.56 -25.80 -6.95
C ASP A 144 -4.97 -24.69 -6.10
N THR A 145 -5.08 -24.82 -4.77
CA THR A 145 -4.44 -23.88 -3.84
C THR A 145 -3.02 -24.30 -3.45
N GLY A 146 -2.49 -25.41 -3.98
CA GLY A 146 -1.20 -25.94 -3.57
C GLY A 146 -1.18 -26.27 -2.08
N SER A 147 -2.25 -26.90 -1.61
CA SER A 147 -2.55 -27.10 -0.20
C SER A 147 -2.52 -25.80 0.61
N LEU A 148 -3.24 -24.79 0.10
CA LEU A 148 -3.43 -23.48 0.72
C LEU A 148 -2.19 -22.57 0.76
N THR A 149 -1.17 -22.88 -0.05
CA THR A 149 0.11 -22.13 -0.05
C THR A 149 0.32 -21.26 -1.28
N TYR A 150 -0.43 -21.48 -2.35
CA TYR A 150 -0.30 -20.68 -3.58
C TYR A 150 -0.85 -19.26 -3.40
N ALA A 151 -0.27 -18.30 -4.12
CA ALA A 151 -0.66 -16.88 -4.03
C ALA A 151 -2.12 -16.59 -4.45
N GLY A 152 -2.72 -17.47 -5.26
CA GLY A 152 -4.15 -17.40 -5.63
C GLY A 152 -5.10 -17.84 -4.52
N THR A 153 -4.59 -18.43 -3.44
CA THR A 153 -5.40 -18.87 -2.29
C THR A 153 -6.02 -17.67 -1.58
N THR A 154 -7.31 -17.74 -1.30
CA THR A 154 -8.07 -16.70 -0.63
C THR A 154 -8.56 -17.16 0.75
N PRO A 155 -8.97 -16.23 1.64
CA PRO A 155 -9.62 -16.60 2.90
C PRO A 155 -10.91 -17.43 2.73
N ARG A 156 -11.53 -17.42 1.55
CA ARG A 156 -12.73 -18.21 1.25
C ARG A 156 -12.40 -19.69 1.14
N ASP A 157 -11.28 -20.02 0.51
CA ASP A 157 -10.80 -21.40 0.36
C ASP A 157 -10.53 -22.04 1.74
N LEU A 158 -9.91 -21.29 2.65
CA LEU A 158 -9.67 -21.77 4.02
C LEU A 158 -10.96 -22.03 4.79
N ARG A 159 -11.98 -21.18 4.63
CA ARG A 159 -13.28 -21.37 5.30
C ARG A 159 -14.04 -22.55 4.71
N ALA A 160 -13.98 -22.74 3.39
CA ALA A 160 -14.57 -23.89 2.72
C ALA A 160 -13.89 -25.19 3.18
N ALA A 161 -12.56 -25.24 3.18
CA ALA A 161 -11.79 -26.38 3.68
C ALA A 161 -12.10 -26.70 5.15
N ALA A 162 -12.11 -25.68 6.02
CA ALA A 162 -12.48 -25.86 7.43
C ALA A 162 -13.88 -26.44 7.60
N TRP A 163 -14.85 -25.92 6.84
CA TRP A 163 -16.22 -26.42 6.87
C TRP A 163 -16.33 -27.87 6.39
N LEU A 164 -15.57 -28.27 5.37
CA LEU A 164 -15.54 -29.66 4.90
C LEU A 164 -14.97 -30.61 5.96
N LEU A 165 -13.95 -30.18 6.70
CA LEU A 165 -13.37 -30.95 7.82
C LEU A 165 -14.37 -31.13 8.96
N GLU A 166 -15.15 -30.10 9.28
CA GLU A 166 -16.25 -30.19 10.26
C GLU A 166 -17.29 -31.26 9.85
N HIS A 167 -17.42 -31.54 8.55
CA HIS A 167 -18.36 -32.52 8.00
C HIS A 167 -17.70 -33.85 7.57
N GLY A 168 -16.53 -34.15 8.15
CA GLY A 168 -15.91 -35.47 8.06
C GLY A 168 -15.06 -35.71 6.82
N ALA A 169 -14.58 -34.66 6.15
CA ALA A 169 -13.54 -34.80 5.14
C ALA A 169 -12.23 -35.36 5.74
N ASP A 170 -11.59 -36.29 5.02
CA ASP A 170 -10.41 -37.03 5.48
C ASP A 170 -9.09 -36.37 5.04
N LEU A 171 -8.38 -35.73 5.96
CA LEU A 171 -7.07 -35.09 5.70
C LEU A 171 -5.99 -36.06 5.17
N PRO A 172 -5.79 -37.27 5.73
CA PRO A 172 -4.85 -38.25 5.20
C PRO A 172 -5.00 -38.55 3.69
N SER A 173 -6.22 -38.45 3.16
CA SER A 173 -6.46 -38.63 1.72
C SER A 173 -5.75 -37.57 0.86
N ILE A 174 -5.50 -36.37 1.37
CA ILE A 174 -4.71 -35.33 0.69
C ILE A 174 -3.30 -35.84 0.40
N ASP A 175 -2.63 -36.39 1.42
CA ASP A 175 -1.28 -36.94 1.26
C ASP A 175 -1.28 -38.11 0.27
N ARG A 176 -2.25 -39.01 0.39
CA ARG A 176 -2.38 -40.20 -0.44
C ARG A 176 -2.59 -39.90 -1.93
N PHE A 177 -3.41 -38.91 -2.27
CA PHE A 177 -3.82 -38.66 -3.66
C PHE A 177 -3.12 -37.46 -4.32
N LEU A 178 -2.65 -36.48 -3.56
CA LEU A 178 -1.93 -35.33 -4.11
C LEU A 178 -0.41 -35.49 -4.11
N ARG A 179 0.19 -36.27 -3.19
CA ARG A 179 1.63 -36.53 -3.24
C ARG A 179 1.96 -37.64 -4.22
N ARG A 180 2.29 -37.25 -5.45
CA ARG A 180 2.76 -38.19 -6.48
C ARG A 180 4.21 -38.63 -6.22
N THR A 181 4.43 -39.94 -6.11
CA THR A 181 5.73 -40.55 -6.40
C THR A 181 6.01 -40.41 -7.90
N LEU A 182 7.25 -40.07 -8.26
CA LEU A 182 7.62 -40.00 -9.68
C LEU A 182 7.54 -41.40 -10.29
N SER A 183 6.88 -41.52 -11.45
CA SER A 183 6.97 -42.72 -12.28
C SER A 183 8.42 -42.97 -12.70
N GLU A 184 8.75 -44.16 -13.22
CA GLU A 184 10.09 -44.40 -13.75
C GLU A 184 10.46 -43.45 -14.89
N ALA A 185 9.50 -43.14 -15.77
CA ALA A 185 9.67 -42.19 -16.86
C ALA A 185 9.89 -40.75 -16.34
N ALA A 186 9.02 -40.28 -15.44
CA ALA A 186 9.12 -38.97 -14.82
C ALA A 186 10.42 -38.82 -14.01
N ARG A 187 10.87 -39.88 -13.34
CA ARG A 187 12.16 -39.91 -12.63
C ARG A 187 13.34 -39.80 -13.59
N ALA A 188 13.30 -40.46 -14.74
CA ALA A 188 14.35 -40.33 -15.75
C ALA A 188 14.45 -38.90 -16.29
N VAL A 189 13.31 -38.27 -16.62
CA VAL A 189 13.27 -36.87 -17.05
C VAL A 189 13.75 -35.92 -15.95
N PHE A 190 13.33 -36.15 -14.70
CA PHE A 190 13.78 -35.36 -13.55
C PHE A 190 15.30 -35.37 -13.39
N LEU A 191 15.92 -36.55 -13.47
CA LEU A 191 17.37 -36.69 -13.39
C LEU A 191 18.07 -35.99 -14.56
N ALA A 192 17.55 -36.16 -15.79
CA ALA A 192 18.08 -35.46 -16.97
C ALA A 192 18.01 -33.92 -16.82
N LEU A 193 16.90 -33.40 -16.32
CA LEU A 193 16.76 -31.97 -16.02
C LEU A 193 17.68 -31.50 -14.89
N THR A 194 17.98 -32.36 -13.92
CA THR A 194 18.91 -32.02 -12.83
C THR A 194 20.33 -31.89 -13.38
N ASP A 195 20.75 -32.83 -14.22
CA ASP A 195 22.10 -32.85 -14.83
C ASP A 195 22.29 -31.71 -15.84
N ALA A 196 21.22 -31.31 -16.55
CA ALA A 196 21.25 -30.25 -17.55
C ALA A 196 20.94 -28.84 -16.99
N ALA A 197 20.92 -28.66 -15.67
CA ALA A 197 20.59 -27.38 -15.04
C ALA A 197 21.70 -26.34 -15.23
N GLU A 198 21.40 -25.27 -15.97
CA GLU A 198 22.31 -24.14 -16.18
C GLU A 198 21.84 -22.93 -15.35
N ALA A 199 22.75 -22.35 -14.56
CA ALA A 199 22.47 -21.14 -13.79
C ALA A 199 22.82 -19.87 -14.59
N ALA A 200 21.90 -18.91 -14.60
CA ALA A 200 22.09 -17.57 -15.11
C ALA A 200 21.87 -16.55 -13.97
N GLU A 201 22.72 -15.54 -13.90
CA GLU A 201 22.56 -14.43 -12.96
C GLU A 201 22.01 -13.21 -13.69
N VAL A 202 20.81 -12.77 -13.31
CA VAL A 202 20.13 -11.64 -13.95
C VAL A 202 19.71 -10.64 -12.87
N HIS A 203 20.27 -9.43 -12.92
CA HIS A 203 20.02 -8.36 -11.96
C HIS A 203 20.11 -8.74 -10.46
N GLY A 204 21.02 -9.67 -10.14
CA GLY A 204 21.26 -10.16 -8.78
C GLY A 204 20.38 -11.33 -8.34
N HIS A 205 19.61 -11.91 -9.26
CA HIS A 205 18.82 -13.12 -9.04
C HIS A 205 19.46 -14.34 -9.72
N ARG A 206 19.45 -15.48 -9.04
CA ARG A 206 19.91 -16.76 -9.57
C ARG A 206 18.74 -17.49 -10.22
N ILE A 207 18.81 -17.64 -11.54
CA ILE A 207 17.77 -18.26 -12.35
C ILE A 207 18.33 -19.53 -12.98
N ILE A 208 17.63 -20.65 -12.86
CA ILE A 208 18.05 -21.90 -13.51
C ILE A 208 17.21 -22.13 -14.76
N VAL A 209 17.86 -22.47 -15.86
CA VAL A 209 17.20 -22.95 -17.08
C VAL A 209 17.72 -24.35 -17.36
N SER A 210 16.80 -25.31 -17.53
CA SER A 210 17.15 -26.70 -17.78
C SER A 210 16.34 -27.28 -18.93
N LYS A 211 16.89 -28.28 -19.62
CA LYS A 211 16.24 -28.96 -20.74
C LYS A 211 16.43 -30.48 -20.69
N ALA A 212 15.44 -31.21 -21.17
CA ALA A 212 15.52 -32.66 -21.34
C ALA A 212 14.79 -33.12 -22.59
N GLU A 213 15.31 -34.16 -23.24
CA GLU A 213 14.63 -34.88 -24.30
C GLU A 213 13.94 -36.11 -23.70
N ALA A 214 12.65 -36.27 -23.99
CA ALA A 214 11.79 -37.26 -23.37
C ALA A 214 10.75 -37.76 -24.40
N THR A 215 11.21 -38.38 -25.49
CA THR A 215 10.32 -38.84 -26.57
C THR A 215 9.25 -39.79 -26.04
N GLY A 216 7.97 -39.47 -26.29
CA GLY A 216 6.84 -40.26 -25.82
C GLY A 216 6.46 -40.04 -24.35
N PHE A 217 7.03 -39.02 -23.68
CA PHE A 217 6.59 -38.60 -22.36
C PHE A 217 5.22 -37.91 -22.44
N ASP A 218 4.24 -38.47 -21.75
CA ASP A 218 2.83 -38.06 -21.75
C ASP A 218 2.36 -37.51 -20.38
N GLU A 219 3.25 -37.43 -19.39
CA GLU A 219 2.97 -36.88 -18.07
C GLU A 219 3.23 -35.36 -18.00
N GLU A 220 2.71 -34.71 -16.96
CA GLU A 220 2.92 -33.28 -16.72
C GLU A 220 4.33 -32.96 -16.24
N VAL A 221 4.91 -31.88 -16.77
CA VAL A 221 6.25 -31.38 -16.38
C VAL A 221 6.21 -30.51 -15.12
N SER A 222 5.05 -29.91 -14.80
CA SER A 222 4.87 -29.03 -13.64
C SER A 222 5.32 -29.61 -12.29
N PRO A 223 4.99 -30.88 -11.96
CA PRO A 223 5.50 -31.52 -10.75
C PRO A 223 7.03 -31.69 -10.73
N LEU A 224 7.65 -31.92 -11.88
CA LEU A 224 9.11 -32.05 -12.00
C LEU A 224 9.79 -30.71 -11.72
N ALA A 225 9.28 -29.62 -12.31
CA ALA A 225 9.76 -28.27 -12.10
C ALA A 225 9.68 -27.86 -10.61
N THR A 226 8.58 -28.23 -9.93
CA THR A 226 8.39 -27.95 -8.50
C THR A 226 9.43 -28.68 -7.65
N LYS A 227 9.64 -29.98 -7.89
CA LYS A 227 10.68 -30.75 -7.18
C LYS A 227 12.10 -30.22 -7.46
N LEU A 228 12.36 -29.74 -8.67
CA LEU A 228 13.66 -29.11 -9.03
C LEU A 228 13.86 -27.76 -8.33
N MET A 229 12.80 -26.96 -8.20
CA MET A 229 12.83 -25.71 -7.43
C MET A 229 13.20 -25.95 -5.96
N ASP A 230 12.69 -27.04 -5.37
CA ASP A 230 13.00 -27.41 -3.99
C ASP A 230 14.41 -27.97 -3.85
N LEU A 231 14.89 -28.73 -4.84
CA LEU A 231 16.22 -29.34 -4.82
C LEU A 231 17.36 -28.32 -5.03
N LEU A 232 17.21 -27.42 -6.00
CA LEU A 232 18.29 -26.52 -6.44
C LEU A 232 18.22 -25.13 -5.81
N GLU A 233 17.08 -24.80 -5.19
CA GLU A 233 16.76 -23.55 -4.52
C GLU A 233 17.13 -22.27 -5.31
N PRO A 234 16.77 -22.13 -6.61
CA PRO A 234 16.97 -20.86 -7.31
C PRO A 234 15.84 -19.86 -7.01
N ASP A 235 16.06 -18.59 -7.35
CA ASP A 235 15.00 -17.56 -7.29
C ASP A 235 13.89 -17.84 -8.31
N ALA A 236 14.26 -18.36 -9.48
CA ALA A 236 13.35 -18.86 -10.50
C ALA A 236 13.95 -20.03 -11.30
N LEU A 237 13.09 -20.87 -11.87
CA LEU A 237 13.44 -22.03 -12.70
C LEU A 237 12.58 -22.04 -13.96
N PHE A 238 13.19 -22.33 -15.09
CA PHE A 238 12.50 -22.66 -16.33
C PHE A 238 12.98 -24.02 -16.84
N VAL A 239 12.05 -24.95 -17.03
CA VAL A 239 12.36 -26.27 -17.60
C VAL A 239 11.75 -26.40 -18.98
N VAL A 240 12.48 -27.04 -19.89
CA VAL A 240 12.06 -27.34 -21.27
C VAL A 240 12.12 -28.85 -21.49
N VAL A 241 10.99 -29.49 -21.75
CA VAL A 241 10.92 -30.93 -22.01
C VAL A 241 10.42 -31.16 -23.43
N ASP A 242 11.22 -31.84 -24.25
CA ASP A 242 10.84 -32.22 -25.61
C ASP A 242 10.24 -33.63 -25.63
N THR A 243 8.94 -33.72 -25.94
CA THR A 243 8.24 -35.01 -26.02
C THR A 243 8.38 -35.70 -27.38
N GLY A 244 9.08 -35.08 -28.34
CA GLY A 244 9.14 -35.45 -29.75
C GLY A 244 7.98 -34.90 -30.58
N ALA A 245 6.83 -34.63 -29.97
CA ALA A 245 5.68 -33.99 -30.63
C ALA A 245 5.62 -32.48 -30.35
N VAL A 246 5.93 -32.09 -29.11
CA VAL A 246 5.88 -30.71 -28.62
C VAL A 246 7.01 -30.46 -27.63
N GLN A 247 7.40 -29.19 -27.52
CA GLN A 247 8.26 -28.71 -26.44
C GLN A 247 7.37 -28.11 -25.35
N GLN A 248 7.36 -28.72 -24.17
CA GLN A 248 6.68 -28.20 -22.99
C GLN A 248 7.64 -27.34 -22.18
N VAL A 249 7.22 -26.11 -21.85
CA VAL A 249 8.00 -25.17 -21.03
C VAL A 249 7.23 -24.89 -19.76
N VAL A 250 7.89 -25.01 -18.61
CA VAL A 250 7.32 -24.67 -17.30
C VAL A 250 8.24 -23.69 -16.59
N GLY A 251 7.68 -22.56 -16.17
CA GLY A 251 8.34 -21.55 -15.34
C GLY A 251 7.84 -21.57 -13.90
N ARG A 252 8.75 -21.40 -12.94
CA ARG A 252 8.46 -21.23 -11.51
C ARG A 252 9.30 -20.11 -10.92
N SER A 253 8.72 -19.33 -10.02
CA SER A 253 9.42 -18.24 -9.32
C SER A 253 9.04 -18.22 -7.84
N ARG A 254 10.05 -18.10 -6.96
CA ARG A 254 9.88 -17.96 -5.50
C ARG A 254 9.80 -16.50 -5.05
N THR A 255 10.03 -15.56 -5.95
CA THR A 255 10.07 -14.13 -5.66
C THR A 255 9.08 -13.38 -6.55
N THR A 256 8.55 -12.27 -6.05
CA THR A 256 7.75 -11.32 -6.84
C THR A 256 8.60 -10.47 -7.78
N ASP A 257 9.93 -10.48 -7.61
CA ASP A 257 10.86 -9.72 -8.43
C ASP A 257 11.04 -10.36 -9.82
N ILE A 258 10.62 -11.63 -10.00
CA ILE A 258 10.69 -12.35 -11.29
C ILE A 258 9.28 -12.80 -11.69
N ASP A 259 8.76 -12.25 -12.80
CA ASP A 259 7.46 -12.62 -13.37
C ASP A 259 7.65 -13.71 -14.44
N ALA A 260 7.45 -14.97 -14.06
CA ALA A 260 7.57 -16.11 -14.96
C ALA A 260 6.53 -16.09 -16.11
N ALA A 261 5.40 -15.39 -15.96
CA ALA A 261 4.40 -15.29 -17.00
C ALA A 261 4.83 -14.35 -18.13
N VAL A 262 5.71 -13.37 -17.87
CA VAL A 262 6.31 -12.55 -18.95
C VAL A 262 7.09 -13.43 -19.92
N VAL A 263 7.88 -14.39 -19.40
CA VAL A 263 8.65 -15.33 -20.21
C VAL A 263 7.72 -16.25 -21.00
N ALA A 264 6.71 -16.83 -20.35
CA ALA A 264 5.77 -17.72 -21.02
C ALA A 264 4.99 -17.02 -22.14
N ARG A 265 4.52 -15.77 -21.93
CA ARG A 265 3.82 -14.99 -22.97
C ARG A 265 4.67 -14.75 -24.21
N ARG A 266 5.99 -14.53 -24.06
CA ARG A 266 6.90 -14.40 -25.21
C ARG A 266 7.03 -15.68 -26.01
N LEU A 267 6.80 -16.83 -25.39
CA LEU A 267 6.80 -18.15 -26.02
C LEU A 267 5.40 -18.57 -26.53
N GLY A 268 4.40 -17.68 -26.45
CA GLY A 268 3.01 -17.98 -26.82
C GLY A 268 2.23 -18.77 -25.76
N GLY A 269 2.73 -18.83 -24.53
CA GLY A 269 2.06 -19.41 -23.37
C GLY A 269 1.45 -18.37 -22.43
N GLY A 270 1.21 -18.78 -21.19
CA GLY A 270 0.54 -17.96 -20.18
C GLY A 270 0.81 -18.42 -18.74
N GLY A 271 0.04 -17.87 -17.79
CA GLY A 271 0.10 -18.19 -16.38
C GLY A 271 0.25 -16.97 -15.47
N HIS A 272 0.72 -17.20 -14.26
CA HIS A 272 0.90 -16.21 -13.20
C HIS A 272 2.38 -15.90 -12.95
N PRO A 273 2.71 -14.79 -12.26
CA PRO A 273 4.11 -14.44 -11.97
C PRO A 273 4.93 -15.55 -11.30
N HIS A 274 4.31 -16.37 -10.46
CA HIS A 274 4.97 -17.45 -9.73
C HIS A 274 4.98 -18.79 -10.46
N ALA A 275 4.09 -19.00 -11.43
CA ALA A 275 3.93 -20.27 -12.13
C ALA A 275 3.39 -20.03 -13.53
N SER A 276 4.12 -20.47 -14.54
CA SER A 276 3.77 -20.27 -15.95
C SER A 276 4.05 -21.51 -16.79
N ALA A 277 3.39 -21.60 -17.94
CA ALA A 277 3.57 -22.69 -18.89
C ALA A 277 3.43 -22.21 -20.34
N ALA A 278 4.16 -22.86 -21.26
CA ALA A 278 4.02 -22.69 -22.70
C ALA A 278 4.22 -24.03 -23.41
N THR A 279 3.60 -24.18 -24.59
CA THR A 279 3.78 -25.38 -25.43
C THR A 279 4.10 -24.94 -26.85
N LEU A 280 5.21 -25.42 -27.38
CA LEU A 280 5.68 -25.10 -28.74
C LEU A 280 5.70 -26.38 -29.60
N ARG A 281 5.64 -26.22 -30.93
CA ARG A 281 5.74 -27.34 -31.89
C ARG A 281 6.94 -27.13 -32.80
N GLY A 282 7.74 -28.18 -32.97
CA GLY A 282 8.80 -28.25 -33.99
C GLY A 282 9.98 -27.30 -33.77
N GLN A 283 10.21 -26.82 -32.56
CA GLN A 283 11.36 -25.97 -32.25
C GLN A 283 12.46 -26.75 -31.53
N PRO A 284 13.74 -26.62 -31.92
CA PRO A 284 14.83 -27.20 -31.15
C PRO A 284 14.84 -26.67 -29.70
N THR A 285 15.02 -27.55 -28.72
CA THR A 285 15.08 -27.18 -27.29
C THR A 285 16.10 -26.08 -26.99
N ALA A 286 17.23 -26.07 -27.72
CA ALA A 286 18.24 -25.01 -27.61
C ALA A 286 17.72 -23.63 -28.05
N ALA A 287 16.85 -23.55 -29.07
CA ALA A 287 16.25 -22.30 -29.50
C ALA A 287 15.23 -21.78 -28.46
N VAL A 288 14.45 -22.69 -27.88
CA VAL A 288 13.50 -22.37 -26.79
C VAL A 288 14.24 -21.88 -25.55
N GLN A 289 15.31 -22.56 -25.14
CA GLN A 289 16.19 -22.13 -24.05
C GLN A 289 16.75 -20.73 -24.30
N ARG A 290 17.19 -20.45 -25.53
CA ARG A 290 17.71 -19.12 -25.88
C ARG A 290 16.64 -18.05 -25.77
N ALA A 291 15.43 -18.32 -26.26
CA ALA A 291 14.30 -17.40 -26.14
C ALA A 291 13.91 -17.12 -24.68
N ILE A 292 14.02 -18.11 -23.78
CA ILE A 292 13.85 -17.92 -22.34
C ILE A 292 14.90 -16.94 -21.81
N LEU A 293 16.18 -17.19 -22.08
CA LEU A 293 17.28 -16.32 -21.63
C LEU A 293 17.14 -14.88 -22.14
N ASP A 294 16.75 -14.69 -23.39
CA ASP A 294 16.50 -13.37 -23.99
C ASP A 294 15.24 -12.67 -23.42
N ALA A 295 14.34 -13.43 -22.76
CA ALA A 295 13.16 -12.91 -22.08
C ALA A 295 13.42 -12.45 -20.63
N LEU A 296 14.43 -13.02 -19.97
CA LEU A 296 14.71 -12.76 -18.55
C LEU A 296 14.92 -11.27 -18.23
N PRO A 297 15.64 -10.45 -19.02
CA PRO A 297 15.84 -9.04 -18.67
C PRO A 297 14.55 -8.22 -18.55
N ALA A 298 13.49 -8.61 -19.27
CA ALA A 298 12.18 -7.94 -19.16
C ALA A 298 11.27 -8.54 -18.08
N ALA A 299 11.56 -9.77 -17.65
CA ALA A 299 10.80 -10.49 -16.64
C ALA A 299 11.33 -10.27 -15.21
N VAL A 300 12.60 -9.85 -15.09
CA VAL A 300 13.31 -9.70 -13.82
C VAL A 300 13.40 -8.22 -13.45
N ARG A 301 12.86 -7.86 -12.29
CA ARG A 301 13.09 -6.57 -11.66
C ARG A 301 14.44 -6.59 -10.95
N PRO A 302 15.20 -5.48 -10.96
CA PRO A 302 16.45 -5.43 -10.23
C PRO A 302 16.27 -5.63 -8.73
N THR A 303 17.22 -6.33 -8.13
CA THR A 303 17.35 -6.38 -6.67
C THR A 303 17.47 -4.95 -6.12
N THR A 304 16.61 -4.59 -5.16
CA THR A 304 16.70 -3.27 -4.51
C THR A 304 17.97 -3.23 -3.67
N ARG A 305 18.79 -2.22 -3.93
CA ARG A 305 20.04 -1.95 -3.22
C ARG A 305 19.76 -1.10 -1.99
N VAL A 306 20.71 -1.07 -1.08
CA VAL A 306 20.66 -0.22 0.12
C VAL A 306 20.52 1.25 -0.25
N GLU A 307 21.21 1.71 -1.30
CA GLU A 307 21.15 3.10 -1.77
C GLU A 307 19.75 3.56 -2.20
N ASP A 308 18.91 2.62 -2.66
CA ASP A 308 17.54 2.88 -3.11
C ASP A 308 16.58 3.13 -1.94
N VAL A 309 16.94 2.68 -0.72
CA VAL A 309 16.08 2.76 0.47
C VAL A 309 16.66 3.60 1.60
N MET A 310 17.96 3.93 1.54
CA MET A 310 18.61 4.68 2.60
C MET A 310 18.13 6.13 2.65
N SER A 311 18.19 6.71 3.84
CA SER A 311 17.92 8.14 4.00
C SER A 311 19.10 8.96 3.52
N HIS A 312 18.87 9.76 2.48
CA HIS A 312 19.83 10.73 1.92
C HIS A 312 19.66 12.10 2.59
N GLY A 313 20.73 12.71 3.11
CA GLY A 313 20.68 14.02 3.75
C GLY A 313 21.82 14.26 4.76
N PRO A 314 21.85 15.40 5.47
CA PRO A 314 22.84 15.63 6.53
C PRO A 314 22.60 14.64 7.67
N LEU A 315 23.43 13.60 7.71
CA LEU A 315 23.36 12.57 8.74
C LEU A 315 23.71 13.18 10.09
N ARG A 316 22.84 12.95 11.07
CA ARG A 316 23.08 13.40 12.44
C ARG A 316 23.81 12.29 13.18
N THR A 317 25.06 12.57 13.53
CA THR A 317 25.93 11.67 14.28
C THR A 317 26.11 12.16 15.71
N LEU A 318 26.56 11.27 16.59
CA LEU A 318 27.07 11.60 17.91
C LEU A 318 28.57 11.29 17.94
N GLU A 319 29.39 12.21 18.44
CA GLU A 319 30.81 11.92 18.69
C GLU A 319 30.92 10.90 19.83
N ALA A 320 31.88 9.98 19.72
CA ALA A 320 32.09 8.88 20.67
C ALA A 320 32.21 9.33 22.14
N ASP A 321 32.77 10.52 22.37
CA ASP A 321 32.98 11.10 23.69
C ASP A 321 31.83 11.99 24.18
N THR A 322 30.78 12.15 23.38
CA THR A 322 29.55 12.85 23.79
C THR A 322 28.98 12.16 25.04
N THR A 323 28.56 12.93 26.03
CA THR A 323 27.95 12.35 27.23
C THR A 323 26.53 11.85 26.94
N VAL A 324 26.06 10.85 27.69
CA VAL A 324 24.66 10.37 27.60
C VAL A 324 23.68 11.52 27.80
N ALA A 325 23.95 12.45 28.73
CA ALA A 325 23.08 13.59 28.99
C ALA A 325 22.96 14.52 27.77
N ASP A 326 24.08 14.81 27.10
CA ASP A 326 24.09 15.65 25.89
C ASP A 326 23.43 14.93 24.72
N ALA A 327 23.69 13.63 24.56
CA ALA A 327 23.05 12.80 23.55
C ALA A 327 21.52 12.76 23.73
N VAL A 328 21.01 12.72 24.97
CA VAL A 328 19.57 12.85 25.25
C VAL A 328 19.03 14.20 24.78
N GLN A 329 19.78 15.30 24.94
CA GLN A 329 19.35 16.60 24.42
C GLN A 329 19.29 16.59 22.89
N VAL A 330 20.27 15.97 22.22
CA VAL A 330 20.27 15.77 20.76
C VAL A 330 19.04 14.96 20.33
N CYS A 331 18.74 13.85 21.01
CA CYS A 331 17.55 13.04 20.74
C CYS A 331 16.24 13.83 20.93
N ARG A 332 16.14 14.64 21.98
CA ARG A 332 14.96 15.49 22.21
C ARG A 332 14.80 16.59 21.17
N ARG A 333 15.91 17.09 20.62
CA ARG A 333 15.92 18.16 19.63
C ARG A 333 15.50 17.67 18.24
N TYR A 334 16.01 16.51 17.82
CA TYR A 334 15.83 16.02 16.44
C TYR A 334 14.86 14.84 16.33
N GLY A 335 14.52 14.18 17.44
CA GLY A 335 13.47 13.16 17.48
C GLY A 335 13.82 11.84 16.76
N HIS A 336 15.06 11.62 16.33
CA HIS A 336 15.43 10.35 15.69
C HIS A 336 15.49 9.24 16.74
N GLU A 337 15.06 8.03 16.34
CA GLU A 337 15.09 6.87 17.24
C GLU A 337 16.51 6.36 17.53
N GLY A 338 17.46 6.65 16.65
CA GLY A 338 18.85 6.25 16.83
C GLY A 338 19.80 7.10 16.00
N TYR A 339 21.05 7.11 16.46
CA TYR A 339 22.11 7.97 15.95
C TYR A 339 23.37 7.14 15.73
N PRO A 340 23.98 7.19 14.53
CA PRO A 340 25.31 6.64 14.33
C PRO A 340 26.31 7.35 15.26
N VAL A 341 27.14 6.57 15.94
CA VAL A 341 28.23 7.08 16.77
C VAL A 341 29.51 6.98 15.97
N VAL A 342 30.23 8.10 15.89
CA VAL A 342 31.47 8.22 15.12
C VAL A 342 32.65 8.55 16.04
N ASP A 343 33.82 8.03 15.70
CA ASP A 343 35.12 8.40 16.30
C ASP A 343 36.03 8.85 15.16
N GLY A 344 36.08 10.17 14.93
CA GLY A 344 36.64 10.73 13.71
C GLY A 344 35.86 10.28 12.46
N ASP A 345 36.55 9.67 11.50
CA ASP A 345 35.93 9.15 10.27
C ASP A 345 35.33 7.73 10.45
N THR A 346 35.57 7.07 11.59
CA THR A 346 35.13 5.68 11.79
C THR A 346 33.77 5.61 12.45
N VAL A 347 32.85 4.82 11.87
CA VAL A 347 31.55 4.52 12.48
C VAL A 347 31.71 3.40 13.51
N LEU A 348 31.48 3.71 14.79
CA LEU A 348 31.54 2.73 15.86
C LEU A 348 30.31 1.83 15.90
N GLY A 349 29.12 2.38 15.60
CA GLY A 349 27.83 1.68 15.68
C GLY A 349 26.68 2.65 15.85
N VAL A 350 25.60 2.24 16.52
CA VAL A 350 24.40 3.07 16.73
C VAL A 350 24.04 3.12 18.21
N VAL A 351 23.61 4.28 18.68
CA VAL A 351 22.95 4.45 19.98
C VAL A 351 21.49 4.80 19.75
N THR A 352 20.59 4.04 20.36
CA THR A 352 19.15 4.31 20.27
C THR A 352 18.66 5.19 21.42
N ARG A 353 17.51 5.84 21.23
CA ARG A 353 16.82 6.56 22.30
C ARG A 353 16.57 5.67 23.51
N ARG A 354 16.25 4.39 23.29
CA ARG A 354 16.06 3.41 24.37
C ARG A 354 17.33 3.16 25.18
N ASP A 355 18.49 3.13 24.52
CA ASP A 355 19.78 2.98 25.20
C ASP A 355 20.08 4.19 26.10
N LEU A 356 19.82 5.38 25.58
CA LEU A 356 19.99 6.64 26.30
C LEU A 356 19.02 6.79 27.47
N ASP A 357 17.74 6.45 27.28
CA ASP A 357 16.73 6.49 28.34
C ASP A 357 17.07 5.49 29.45
N ARG A 358 17.53 4.27 29.10
CA ARG A 358 18.02 3.27 30.07
C ARG A 358 19.25 3.76 30.82
N ALA A 359 20.25 4.31 30.13
CA ALA A 359 21.44 4.85 30.76
C ALA A 359 21.10 6.03 31.71
N THR A 360 20.16 6.89 31.31
CA THR A 360 19.67 8.01 32.14
C THR A 360 18.93 7.51 33.38
N HIS A 361 18.09 6.47 33.23
CA HIS A 361 17.38 5.85 34.35
C HIS A 361 18.35 5.28 35.40
N HIS A 362 19.51 4.76 34.97
CA HIS A 362 20.58 4.32 35.87
C HIS A 362 21.54 5.43 36.31
N HIS A 363 21.17 6.71 36.11
CA HIS A 363 21.97 7.88 36.47
C HIS A 363 23.35 7.95 35.80
N LEU A 364 23.52 7.31 34.63
CA LEU A 364 24.78 7.28 33.86
C LEU A 364 24.93 8.47 32.90
N GLY A 365 24.37 9.63 33.24
CA GLY A 365 24.35 10.80 32.34
C GLY A 365 25.74 11.33 31.94
N ARG A 366 26.77 11.09 32.77
CA ARG A 366 28.17 11.48 32.50
C ARG A 366 28.97 10.47 31.69
N LEU A 367 28.42 9.28 31.48
CA LEU A 367 29.05 8.22 30.70
C LEU A 367 29.18 8.68 29.24
N ALA A 368 30.27 8.29 28.57
CA ALA A 368 30.42 8.57 27.14
C ALA A 368 29.55 7.62 26.32
N VAL A 369 28.96 8.10 25.22
CA VAL A 369 28.09 7.29 24.35
C VAL A 369 28.79 6.07 23.78
N ARG A 370 30.11 6.12 23.54
CA ARG A 370 30.92 4.95 23.13
C ARG A 370 30.76 3.72 24.02
N GLN A 371 30.40 3.91 25.29
CA GLN A 371 30.24 2.83 26.27
C GLN A 371 28.85 2.16 26.23
N ILE A 372 27.91 2.70 25.46
CA ILE A 372 26.54 2.16 25.30
C ILE A 372 26.16 1.95 23.82
N VAL A 373 27.13 2.02 22.91
CA VAL A 373 26.94 1.74 21.49
C VAL A 373 26.49 0.29 21.31
N THR A 374 25.54 0.11 20.39
CA THR A 374 25.09 -1.20 19.93
C THR A 374 25.52 -1.43 18.49
N GLY A 375 25.69 -2.70 18.10
CA GLY A 375 26.12 -3.05 16.73
C GLY A 375 27.53 -2.57 16.41
N HIS A 376 28.47 -2.78 17.33
CA HIS A 376 29.86 -2.35 17.14
C HIS A 376 30.45 -2.89 15.82
N GLY A 377 30.91 -1.99 14.95
CA GLY A 377 31.48 -2.32 13.65
C GLY A 377 30.49 -2.89 12.62
N VAL A 378 29.19 -2.86 12.89
CA VAL A 378 28.16 -3.32 11.96
C VAL A 378 27.72 -2.14 11.09
N SER A 379 28.10 -2.18 9.82
CA SER A 379 27.66 -1.26 8.76
C SER A 379 27.22 -2.04 7.53
N ILE A 380 26.84 -1.35 6.46
CA ILE A 380 26.52 -1.95 5.16
C ILE A 380 26.93 -1.02 4.02
N ALA A 381 27.27 -1.56 2.84
CA ALA A 381 27.63 -0.74 1.68
C ALA A 381 26.38 -0.27 0.92
N PRO A 382 26.41 0.87 0.22
CA PRO A 382 25.29 1.33 -0.60
C PRO A 382 24.89 0.34 -1.71
N THR A 383 25.88 -0.39 -2.23
CA THR A 383 25.72 -1.38 -3.30
C THR A 383 25.20 -2.73 -2.82
N ASP A 384 25.19 -3.00 -1.50
CA ASP A 384 24.66 -4.24 -0.95
C ASP A 384 23.13 -4.35 -1.17
N THR A 385 22.61 -5.57 -1.12
CA THR A 385 21.17 -5.81 -1.30
C THR A 385 20.39 -5.57 -0.02
N VAL A 386 19.11 -5.24 -0.15
CA VAL A 386 18.19 -5.15 0.99
C VAL A 386 18.07 -6.49 1.75
N ALA A 387 18.26 -7.63 1.08
CA ALA A 387 18.29 -8.94 1.74
C ALA A 387 19.52 -9.09 2.67
N GLU A 388 20.70 -8.61 2.24
CA GLU A 388 21.89 -8.55 3.10
C GLU A 388 21.68 -7.61 4.29
N LEU A 389 21.05 -6.45 4.07
CA LEU A 389 20.65 -5.55 5.14
C LEU A 389 19.77 -6.24 6.18
N GLN A 390 18.73 -6.94 5.76
CA GLN A 390 17.82 -7.69 6.64
C GLN A 390 18.56 -8.76 7.45
N ARG A 391 19.47 -9.50 6.80
CA ARG A 391 20.30 -10.50 7.47
C ARG A 391 21.16 -9.87 8.55
N ARG A 392 21.83 -8.75 8.27
CA ARG A 392 22.63 -8.02 9.27
C ARG A 392 21.77 -7.50 10.42
N MET A 393 20.62 -6.89 10.11
CA MET A 393 19.67 -6.40 11.12
C MET A 393 19.17 -7.52 12.03
N THR A 394 18.85 -8.68 11.47
CA THR A 394 18.33 -9.83 12.23
C THR A 394 19.43 -10.47 13.08
N THR A 395 20.60 -10.74 12.47
CA THR A 395 21.74 -11.40 13.12
C THR A 395 22.26 -10.58 14.30
N HIS A 396 22.33 -9.26 14.15
CA HIS A 396 22.82 -8.36 15.18
C HIS A 396 21.71 -7.71 16.03
N ASN A 397 20.44 -8.08 15.80
CA ASN A 397 19.25 -7.52 16.44
C ASN A 397 19.19 -5.97 16.39
N LEU A 398 19.58 -5.39 15.25
CA LEU A 398 19.62 -3.94 15.05
C LEU A 398 18.31 -3.44 14.44
N GLY A 399 17.86 -2.29 14.93
CA GLY A 399 16.73 -1.55 14.34
C GLY A 399 17.13 -0.60 13.21
N GLN A 400 18.43 -0.29 13.13
CA GLN A 400 19.01 0.69 12.23
C GLN A 400 20.44 0.27 11.92
N VAL A 401 20.89 0.45 10.69
CA VAL A 401 22.24 0.11 10.24
C VAL A 401 22.84 1.30 9.50
N PRO A 402 24.03 1.78 9.91
CA PRO A 402 24.77 2.81 9.18
C PRO A 402 25.21 2.30 7.81
N VAL A 403 25.06 3.13 6.78
CA VAL A 403 25.56 2.86 5.43
C VAL A 403 26.90 3.54 5.26
N VAL A 404 27.92 2.76 4.95
CA VAL A 404 29.31 3.21 4.87
C VAL A 404 29.86 2.90 3.48
N ASP A 405 30.43 3.91 2.84
CA ASP A 405 31.10 3.81 1.54
C ASP A 405 32.54 4.31 1.69
N ASP A 406 33.52 3.50 1.32
CA ASP A 406 34.96 3.79 1.50
C ASP A 406 35.31 4.36 2.90
N ALA A 407 34.83 3.69 3.95
CA ALA A 407 34.96 4.07 5.36
C ALA A 407 34.24 5.36 5.78
N ARG A 408 33.50 6.03 4.90
CA ARG A 408 32.71 7.23 5.21
C ARG A 408 31.24 6.91 5.40
N LEU A 409 30.64 7.49 6.43
CA LEU A 409 29.20 7.40 6.64
C LEU A 409 28.45 8.18 5.56
N VAL A 410 27.71 7.48 4.69
CA VAL A 410 26.95 8.07 3.57
C VAL A 410 25.44 7.93 3.73
N GLY A 411 24.97 7.09 4.64
CA GLY A 411 23.55 6.93 4.90
C GLY A 411 23.23 6.20 6.20
N ILE A 412 21.95 6.01 6.46
CA ILE A 412 21.43 5.08 7.48
C ILE A 412 20.16 4.44 6.93
N VAL A 413 19.94 3.17 7.23
CA VAL A 413 18.68 2.47 6.95
C VAL A 413 18.03 1.99 8.24
N THR A 414 16.72 2.17 8.35
CA THR A 414 15.93 1.78 9.52
C THR A 414 14.95 0.67 9.17
N ARG A 415 14.40 -0.03 10.19
CA ARG A 415 13.27 -0.97 9.99
C ARG A 415 12.09 -0.31 9.28
N GLY A 416 11.86 0.98 9.53
CA GLY A 416 10.80 1.74 8.87
C GLY A 416 11.00 1.87 7.36
N ASP A 417 12.24 1.96 6.89
CA ASP A 417 12.57 2.03 5.46
C ASP A 417 12.32 0.69 4.76
N LEU A 418 12.65 -0.42 5.43
CA LEU A 418 12.32 -1.77 4.96
C LEU A 418 10.80 -2.01 4.88
N LEU A 419 10.06 -1.61 5.91
CA LEU A 419 8.60 -1.72 5.93
C LEU A 419 7.95 -0.91 4.81
N ARG A 420 8.47 0.30 4.52
CA ARG A 420 8.02 1.11 3.39
C ARG A 420 8.27 0.42 2.05
N LEU A 421 9.45 -0.17 1.86
CA LEU A 421 9.77 -0.94 0.65
C LEU A 421 8.83 -2.14 0.46
N TRP A 422 8.49 -2.85 1.53
CA TRP A 422 7.58 -3.98 1.43
C TRP A 422 6.13 -3.56 1.16
N SER A 423 5.69 -2.45 1.74
CA SER A 423 4.36 -1.89 1.46
C SER A 423 4.21 -1.48 0.00
N THR A 424 5.25 -0.93 -0.62
CA THR A 424 5.22 -0.59 -2.05
C THR A 424 5.32 -1.83 -2.95
N ARG A 425 6.03 -2.88 -2.54
CA ARG A 425 6.16 -4.15 -3.29
C ARG A 425 4.94 -5.06 -3.21
N ALA A 426 4.22 -5.09 -2.09
CA ALA A 426 3.08 -5.99 -1.84
C ALA A 426 1.78 -5.64 -2.60
N GLY A 427 1.85 -4.84 -3.66
CA GLY A 427 0.66 -4.46 -4.45
C GLY A 427 -0.30 -3.52 -3.71
N GLN A 428 0.13 -2.89 -2.62
CA GLN A 428 -0.58 -1.78 -1.96
C GLN A 428 0.11 -0.43 -2.24
N ALA A 429 0.48 -0.19 -3.50
CA ALA A 429 0.39 1.19 -3.97
C ALA A 429 -1.10 1.46 -4.12
N ALA A 430 -1.77 1.88 -3.04
CA ALA A 430 -2.98 2.68 -3.23
C ALA A 430 -2.58 3.76 -4.25
N PRO A 431 -3.31 3.96 -5.36
CA PRO A 431 -2.98 5.01 -6.30
C PRO A 431 -2.79 6.29 -5.48
N ALA A 432 -1.58 6.86 -5.52
CA ALA A 432 -1.31 8.11 -4.83
C ALA A 432 -2.42 9.06 -5.26
N ALA A 433 -3.26 9.50 -4.32
CA ALA A 433 -4.40 10.32 -4.68
C ALA A 433 -3.88 11.50 -5.50
N VAL A 434 -4.40 11.70 -6.70
CA VAL A 434 -3.97 12.81 -7.56
C VAL A 434 -5.06 13.87 -7.50
N VAL A 435 -4.68 15.11 -7.18
CA VAL A 435 -5.57 16.26 -7.25
C VAL A 435 -5.36 17.02 -8.54
N ASP A 436 -6.46 17.49 -9.15
CA ASP A 436 -6.39 18.34 -10.33
C ASP A 436 -6.09 19.79 -9.94
N VAL A 437 -4.82 20.05 -9.63
CA VAL A 437 -4.33 21.41 -9.33
C VAL A 437 -4.55 22.35 -10.52
N ALA A 438 -4.45 21.83 -11.76
CA ALA A 438 -4.53 22.64 -12.96
C ALA A 438 -5.95 23.11 -13.27
N GLY A 439 -6.96 22.27 -13.02
CA GLY A 439 -8.37 22.60 -13.19
C GLY A 439 -8.97 23.38 -12.01
N ALA A 440 -8.42 23.22 -10.81
CA ALA A 440 -8.98 23.83 -9.59
C ALA A 440 -8.44 25.24 -9.27
N LEU A 441 -7.33 25.67 -9.87
CA LEU A 441 -6.72 26.99 -9.63
C LEU A 441 -6.74 27.89 -10.87
N PRO A 442 -6.71 29.22 -10.70
CA PRO A 442 -6.58 30.15 -11.81
C PRO A 442 -5.35 29.82 -12.69
N PRO A 443 -5.43 29.93 -14.03
CA PRO A 443 -4.31 29.62 -14.91
C PRO A 443 -3.02 30.41 -14.60
N SER A 444 -3.17 31.63 -14.08
CA SER A 444 -2.04 32.46 -13.64
C SER A 444 -1.28 31.86 -12.46
N ASP A 445 -2.00 31.18 -11.56
CA ASP A 445 -1.48 30.61 -10.32
C ASP A 445 -0.81 29.27 -10.62
N VAL A 446 -1.46 28.44 -11.44
CA VAL A 446 -0.89 27.19 -11.96
C VAL A 446 0.40 27.46 -12.72
N ALA A 447 0.43 28.50 -13.55
CA ALA A 447 1.63 28.90 -14.27
C ALA A 447 2.76 29.33 -13.30
N ALA A 448 2.43 30.08 -12.26
CA ALA A 448 3.40 30.50 -11.25
C ALA A 448 3.94 29.31 -10.43
N ILE A 449 3.08 28.36 -10.05
CA ILE A 449 3.49 27.12 -9.36
C ILE A 449 4.45 26.31 -10.24
N ARG A 450 4.12 26.13 -11.53
CA ARG A 450 4.98 25.40 -12.49
C ARG A 450 6.34 26.07 -12.69
N GLN A 451 6.39 27.41 -12.66
CA GLN A 451 7.65 28.16 -12.73
C GLN A 451 8.53 27.89 -11.51
N VAL A 452 7.95 27.95 -10.31
CA VAL A 452 8.68 27.62 -9.07
C VAL A 452 9.17 26.17 -9.10
N ALA A 453 8.31 25.23 -9.52
CA ALA A 453 8.65 23.81 -9.61
C ALA A 453 9.80 23.52 -10.58
N GLY A 454 9.79 24.17 -11.75
CA GLY A 454 10.87 24.01 -12.74
C GLY A 454 12.22 24.48 -12.19
N VAL A 455 12.25 25.65 -11.55
CA VAL A 455 13.49 26.17 -10.94
C VAL A 455 13.92 25.32 -9.74
N ALA A 456 13.00 24.80 -8.94
CA ALA A 456 13.30 23.90 -7.83
C ALA A 456 13.98 22.61 -8.33
N ARG A 457 13.42 21.98 -9.37
CA ARG A 457 13.97 20.76 -9.97
C ARG A 457 15.40 20.94 -10.47
N GLU A 458 15.67 22.04 -11.19
CA GLU A 458 17.02 22.34 -11.71
C GLU A 458 18.06 22.51 -10.60
N ARG A 459 17.62 22.96 -9.42
CA ARG A 459 18.46 23.14 -8.24
C ARG A 459 18.61 21.87 -7.39
N GLY A 460 17.90 20.79 -7.74
CA GLY A 460 17.79 19.58 -6.92
C GLY A 460 16.93 19.77 -5.66
N ASP A 461 16.22 20.89 -5.53
CA ASP A 461 15.28 21.15 -4.45
C ASP A 461 13.94 20.43 -4.74
N ARG A 462 13.21 20.01 -3.70
CA ARG A 462 11.82 19.52 -3.84
C ARG A 462 10.84 20.55 -3.28
N ALA A 463 9.73 20.78 -3.99
CA ALA A 463 8.69 21.71 -3.57
C ALA A 463 7.32 21.02 -3.49
N PHE A 464 6.49 21.43 -2.53
CA PHE A 464 5.17 20.85 -2.29
C PHE A 464 4.15 21.93 -1.92
N LEU A 465 2.94 21.86 -2.47
CA LEU A 465 1.81 22.65 -1.95
C LEU A 465 1.40 22.07 -0.61
N VAL A 466 1.20 22.93 0.38
CA VAL A 466 0.87 22.53 1.76
C VAL A 466 -0.20 23.46 2.34
N GLY A 467 -0.66 23.18 3.55
CA GLY A 467 -1.59 24.05 4.28
C GLY A 467 -3.04 23.71 3.98
N GLY A 468 -3.90 24.74 3.91
CA GLY A 468 -5.32 24.55 3.65
C GLY A 468 -5.61 24.14 2.20
N LEU A 469 -4.71 24.46 1.27
CA LEU A 469 -4.94 24.28 -0.15
C LEU A 469 -5.09 22.80 -0.57
N PRO A 470 -4.18 21.86 -0.20
CA PRO A 470 -4.39 20.43 -0.47
C PRO A 470 -5.74 19.90 0.03
N ARG A 471 -6.13 20.25 1.26
CA ARG A 471 -7.40 19.86 1.86
C ARG A 471 -8.59 20.40 1.06
N ASP A 472 -8.57 21.69 0.73
CA ASP A 472 -9.68 22.35 0.05
C ASP A 472 -9.85 21.79 -1.38
N LEU A 473 -8.74 21.49 -2.07
CA LEU A 473 -8.74 20.79 -3.36
C LEU A 473 -9.39 19.39 -3.26
N LEU A 474 -9.03 18.62 -2.24
CA LEU A 474 -9.59 17.28 -2.02
C LEU A 474 -11.06 17.29 -1.61
N LEU A 475 -11.52 18.35 -0.94
CA LEU A 475 -12.94 18.55 -0.60
C LEU A 475 -13.77 19.10 -1.76
N GLY A 476 -13.13 19.50 -2.88
CA GLY A 476 -13.81 20.18 -3.98
C GLY A 476 -14.35 21.57 -3.60
N VAL A 477 -13.77 22.20 -2.56
CA VAL A 477 -14.15 23.54 -2.11
C VAL A 477 -13.27 24.55 -2.84
N ALA A 478 -13.84 25.72 -3.17
CA ALA A 478 -13.08 26.79 -3.82
C ALA A 478 -11.83 27.14 -2.98
N PRO A 479 -10.61 27.00 -3.54
CA PRO A 479 -9.38 27.22 -2.82
C PRO A 479 -9.21 28.70 -2.44
N GLY A 480 -8.58 28.95 -1.30
CA GLY A 480 -8.20 30.30 -0.88
C GLY A 480 -7.15 30.94 -1.81
N PRO A 481 -6.93 32.27 -1.70
CA PRO A 481 -5.96 32.98 -2.54
C PRO A 481 -4.50 32.74 -2.15
N ASP A 482 -4.25 32.15 -0.98
CA ASP A 482 -2.91 31.95 -0.43
C ASP A 482 -2.30 30.65 -0.95
N ILE A 483 -1.18 30.75 -1.67
CA ILE A 483 -0.43 29.61 -2.21
C ILE A 483 0.85 29.43 -1.39
N ASP A 484 0.84 28.43 -0.51
CA ASP A 484 1.98 28.05 0.31
C ASP A 484 2.74 26.87 -0.32
N LEU A 485 4.02 27.08 -0.62
CA LEU A 485 4.95 26.04 -1.04
C LEU A 485 6.00 25.78 0.04
N VAL A 486 6.07 24.54 0.50
CA VAL A 486 7.21 24.07 1.31
C VAL A 486 8.29 23.54 0.40
N VAL A 487 9.52 24.00 0.65
CA VAL A 487 10.72 23.64 -0.11
C VAL A 487 11.63 22.81 0.79
N VAL A 488 11.87 21.55 0.43
CA VAL A 488 12.94 20.74 1.02
C VAL A 488 14.24 21.20 0.37
N GLY A 489 14.80 22.26 0.94
CA GLY A 489 15.87 23.06 0.34
C GLY A 489 15.92 24.46 0.94
N ASP A 490 16.56 25.40 0.24
CA ASP A 490 16.62 26.81 0.65
C ASP A 490 15.54 27.63 -0.09
N ALA A 491 14.42 27.89 0.59
CA ALA A 491 13.30 28.63 0.00
C ALA A 491 13.64 30.08 -0.37
N VAL A 492 14.56 30.72 0.35
CA VAL A 492 14.97 32.12 0.08
C VAL A 492 15.82 32.15 -1.18
N ALA A 493 16.79 31.25 -1.29
CA ALA A 493 17.59 31.10 -2.49
C ALA A 493 16.73 30.72 -3.71
N LEU A 494 15.77 29.80 -3.53
CA LEU A 494 14.82 29.44 -4.57
C LEU A 494 13.97 30.64 -5.01
N ALA A 495 13.41 31.42 -4.09
CA ALA A 495 12.61 32.60 -4.42
C ALA A 495 13.42 33.64 -5.22
N HIS A 496 14.68 33.88 -4.86
CA HIS A 496 15.57 34.75 -5.63
C HIS A 496 15.86 34.20 -7.03
N ALA A 497 16.09 32.89 -7.17
CA ALA A 497 16.31 32.25 -8.46
C ALA A 497 15.07 32.33 -9.36
N VAL A 498 13.87 32.12 -8.79
CA VAL A 498 12.60 32.26 -9.50
C VAL A 498 12.41 33.70 -9.98
N ALA A 499 12.65 34.69 -9.13
CA ALA A 499 12.52 36.11 -9.49
C ALA A 499 13.53 36.55 -10.56
N ALA A 500 14.77 36.04 -10.51
CA ALA A 500 15.78 36.32 -11.51
C ALA A 500 15.38 35.79 -12.91
N ARG A 501 14.72 34.63 -12.98
CA ARG A 501 14.33 34.01 -14.25
C ARG A 501 12.98 34.46 -14.79
N HIS A 502 12.02 34.70 -13.90
CA HIS A 502 10.62 34.94 -14.26
C HIS A 502 10.11 36.35 -13.90
N GLY A 503 10.99 37.20 -13.37
CA GLY A 503 10.66 38.55 -12.91
C GLY A 503 9.89 38.57 -11.59
N GLY A 504 9.45 39.76 -11.18
CA GLY A 504 8.72 39.98 -9.91
C GLY A 504 9.62 40.38 -8.74
N THR A 505 9.02 40.51 -7.56
CA THR A 505 9.68 40.97 -6.34
C THR A 505 9.70 39.89 -5.28
N VAL A 506 10.77 39.82 -4.49
CA VAL A 506 10.92 38.88 -3.38
C VAL A 506 10.96 39.67 -2.08
N LYS A 507 10.06 39.33 -1.16
CA LYS A 507 10.10 39.82 0.22
C LYS A 507 10.54 38.70 1.14
N VAL A 508 11.72 38.85 1.73
CA VAL A 508 12.31 37.83 2.62
C VAL A 508 11.95 38.12 4.07
N HIS A 509 11.67 37.06 4.82
CA HIS A 509 11.53 37.08 6.27
C HIS A 509 12.58 36.13 6.90
N PRO A 510 13.80 36.63 7.16
CA PRO A 510 14.97 35.79 7.47
C PRO A 510 14.82 34.93 8.72
N ARG A 511 14.10 35.41 9.74
CA ARG A 511 13.89 34.71 11.02
C ARG A 511 13.22 33.34 10.88
N PHE A 512 12.47 33.10 9.80
CA PHE A 512 11.69 31.88 9.62
C PHE A 512 12.05 31.10 8.35
N GLY A 513 13.07 31.55 7.61
CA GLY A 513 13.46 30.93 6.34
C GLY A 513 12.36 30.98 5.27
N THR A 514 11.57 32.05 5.27
CA THR A 514 10.43 32.24 4.35
C THR A 514 10.67 33.41 3.40
N ALA A 515 10.17 33.27 2.17
CA ALA A 515 10.21 34.31 1.15
C ALA A 515 8.87 34.36 0.42
N LYS A 516 8.33 35.56 0.23
CA LYS A 516 7.14 35.78 -0.60
C LYS A 516 7.58 36.29 -1.96
N TRP A 517 7.28 35.53 -3.01
CA TRP A 517 7.50 35.95 -4.39
C TRP A 517 6.19 36.53 -4.93
N ARG A 518 6.24 37.76 -5.46
CA ARG A 518 5.09 38.48 -6.03
C ARG A 518 5.35 38.85 -7.48
N ARG A 519 4.38 38.57 -8.33
CA ARG A 519 4.39 38.97 -9.75
C ARG A 519 3.58 40.25 -9.96
N GLU A 520 3.89 40.99 -11.02
CA GLU A 520 3.22 42.27 -11.37
C GLU A 520 1.71 42.14 -11.62
N ARG A 521 1.20 40.93 -11.87
CA ARG A 521 -0.22 40.62 -12.12
C ARG A 521 -1.00 40.16 -10.87
N GLY A 522 -0.49 40.43 -9.66
CA GLY A 522 -1.19 40.14 -8.40
C GLY A 522 -1.04 38.73 -7.85
N VAL A 523 -0.42 37.79 -8.60
CA VAL A 523 -0.11 36.44 -8.09
C VAL A 523 1.01 36.51 -7.07
N SER A 524 0.81 35.86 -5.92
CA SER A 524 1.84 35.74 -4.88
C SER A 524 1.95 34.33 -4.35
N ILE A 525 3.18 33.82 -4.25
CA ILE A 525 3.49 32.51 -3.68
C ILE A 525 4.37 32.71 -2.45
N ASP A 526 4.00 32.08 -1.36
CA ASP A 526 4.79 32.02 -0.14
C ASP A 526 5.65 30.74 -0.17
N LEU A 527 6.97 30.92 -0.23
CA LEU A 527 7.95 29.84 -0.19
C LEU A 527 8.51 29.72 1.22
N VAL A 528 8.41 28.53 1.80
CA VAL A 528 8.82 28.23 3.17
C VAL A 528 9.81 27.08 3.14
N SER A 529 10.99 27.27 3.73
CA SER A 529 11.93 26.14 3.87
C SER A 529 11.33 25.12 4.83
N ALA A 530 11.33 23.84 4.45
CA ALA A 530 10.92 22.74 5.32
C ALA A 530 11.71 22.84 6.63
N ARG A 531 11.00 22.78 7.76
CA ARG A 531 11.61 23.05 9.06
C ARG A 531 11.11 22.12 10.14
N THR A 532 11.96 21.91 11.13
CA THR A 532 11.61 21.28 12.39
C THR A 532 11.42 22.37 13.44
N GLU A 533 10.39 22.25 14.27
CA GLU A 533 10.11 23.16 15.37
C GLU A 533 10.45 22.47 16.70
N HIS A 534 11.18 23.18 17.57
CA HIS A 534 11.47 22.71 18.92
C HIS A 534 10.93 23.71 19.94
N TYR A 535 10.09 23.22 20.85
CA TYR A 535 9.45 24.00 21.91
C TYR A 535 10.23 23.82 23.21
N ARG A 536 10.85 24.90 23.71
CA ARG A 536 11.63 24.87 24.97
C ARG A 536 10.74 24.72 26.21
N ALA A 537 9.51 25.18 26.12
CA ALA A 537 8.47 25.08 27.14
C ALA A 537 7.09 25.17 26.47
N PRO A 538 6.02 24.68 27.11
CA PRO A 538 4.65 24.94 26.66
C PRO A 538 4.42 26.43 26.42
N THR A 539 3.56 26.77 25.46
CA THR A 539 3.17 28.15 25.07
C THR A 539 4.27 29.07 24.53
N ALA A 540 5.54 28.65 24.54
CA ALA A 540 6.66 29.43 24.00
C ALA A 540 6.71 29.39 22.46
N LEU A 541 7.30 30.41 21.85
CA LEU A 541 7.61 30.38 20.42
C LEU A 541 8.68 29.31 20.14
N PRO A 542 8.54 28.49 19.08
CA PRO A 542 9.50 27.46 18.76
C PRO A 542 10.80 28.05 18.19
N THR A 543 11.91 27.36 18.40
CA THR A 543 13.12 27.55 17.60
C THR A 543 13.03 26.72 16.32
N VAL A 544 13.43 27.29 15.18
CA VAL A 544 13.29 26.68 13.84
C VAL A 544 14.65 26.34 13.23
N GLU A 545 14.75 25.15 12.63
CA GLU A 545 15.89 24.67 11.86
C GLU A 545 15.43 24.01 10.55
N ARG A 546 16.31 23.92 9.55
CA ARG A 546 16.00 23.19 8.29
C ARG A 546 15.71 21.73 8.58
N GLY A 547 14.66 21.20 7.96
CA GLY A 547 14.14 19.85 8.19
C GLY A 547 13.66 19.17 6.90
N SER A 548 13.06 18.00 7.07
CA SER A 548 12.42 17.24 5.99
C SER A 548 10.96 17.67 5.80
N LEU A 549 10.35 17.26 4.68
CA LEU A 549 8.89 17.42 4.50
C LEU A 549 8.12 16.78 5.66
N ARG A 550 8.53 15.59 6.12
CA ARG A 550 7.89 14.91 7.24
C ARG A 550 7.88 15.77 8.50
N SER A 551 9.01 16.33 8.88
CA SER A 551 9.09 17.19 10.06
C SER A 551 8.30 18.50 9.92
N ASP A 552 8.16 19.02 8.69
CA ASP A 552 7.32 20.20 8.45
C ASP A 552 5.82 19.89 8.53
N LEU A 553 5.41 18.70 8.09
CA LEU A 553 4.04 18.25 8.19
C LEU A 553 3.68 17.86 9.64
N GLU A 554 4.60 17.24 10.39
CA GLU A 554 4.40 16.79 11.77
C GLU A 554 4.11 17.94 12.76
N ARG A 555 4.70 19.12 12.53
CA ARG A 555 4.48 20.30 13.39
C ARG A 555 3.11 20.98 13.17
N ARG A 556 2.30 20.51 12.23
CA ARG A 556 1.00 21.11 11.90
C ARG A 556 -0.07 20.74 12.91
N ASP A 557 -1.20 21.41 12.82
CA ASP A 557 -2.28 21.29 13.80
C ASP A 557 -3.02 19.95 13.70
N PHE A 558 -3.46 19.57 12.49
CA PHE A 558 -4.32 18.40 12.27
C PHE A 558 -3.90 17.59 11.03
N THR A 559 -4.24 16.29 11.03
CA THR A 559 -3.98 15.34 9.91
C THR A 559 -4.48 15.87 8.58
N ILE A 560 -5.71 16.40 8.55
CA ILE A 560 -6.32 17.00 7.36
C ILE A 560 -5.57 18.22 6.80
N ASN A 561 -4.72 18.87 7.61
CA ASN A 561 -3.88 20.01 7.21
C ASN A 561 -2.40 19.62 7.03
N ALA A 562 -2.07 18.35 7.31
CA ALA A 562 -0.74 17.75 7.18
C ALA A 562 -0.61 16.95 5.88
N LEU A 563 -1.37 17.34 4.86
CA LEU A 563 -1.29 16.84 3.50
C LEU A 563 -0.38 17.74 2.66
N ALA A 564 0.37 17.13 1.74
CA ALA A 564 1.19 17.83 0.77
C ALA A 564 0.84 17.38 -0.66
N VAL A 565 1.05 18.24 -1.64
CA VAL A 565 0.90 17.90 -3.07
C VAL A 565 2.20 18.19 -3.78
N ASP A 566 2.79 17.19 -4.44
CA ASP A 566 4.03 17.33 -5.19
C ASP A 566 3.78 18.23 -6.42
N VAL A 567 4.64 19.22 -6.61
CA VAL A 567 4.59 20.13 -7.76
C VAL A 567 5.69 19.84 -8.78
N ASP A 568 6.51 18.81 -8.57
CA ASP A 568 7.48 18.38 -9.59
C ASP A 568 6.76 18.03 -10.90
N PRO A 569 7.29 18.42 -12.08
CA PRO A 569 6.64 18.17 -13.36
C PRO A 569 6.23 16.71 -13.62
N ASP A 570 6.99 15.73 -13.14
CA ASP A 570 6.73 14.31 -13.38
C ASP A 570 5.68 13.74 -12.41
N ARG A 571 5.42 14.44 -11.30
CA ARG A 571 4.51 14.01 -10.22
C ARG A 571 3.47 15.08 -9.87
N PHE A 572 3.23 16.02 -10.77
CA PHE A 572 2.43 17.20 -10.52
C PHE A 572 1.01 16.81 -10.10
N GLY A 573 0.61 17.19 -8.88
CA GLY A 573 -0.72 16.86 -8.34
C GLY A 573 -0.75 15.59 -7.48
N ALA A 574 0.35 14.85 -7.34
CA ALA A 574 0.41 13.67 -6.47
C ALA A 574 0.34 14.07 -4.99
N VAL A 575 -0.63 13.52 -4.25
CA VAL A 575 -0.78 13.76 -2.80
C VAL A 575 0.22 12.91 -2.02
N VAL A 576 0.90 13.56 -1.09
CA VAL A 576 1.75 12.95 -0.07
C VAL A 576 1.02 13.04 1.27
N ASP A 577 0.62 11.88 1.78
CA ASP A 577 -0.01 11.72 3.10
C ASP A 577 0.88 10.84 3.98
N LEU A 578 1.42 11.44 5.06
CA LEU A 578 2.29 10.74 6.02
C LEU A 578 1.60 10.45 7.35
N PHE A 579 0.38 10.94 7.55
CA PHE A 579 -0.31 10.96 8.85
C PHE A 579 -1.78 10.53 8.75
N ASN A 580 -2.17 9.89 7.64
CA ASN A 580 -3.52 9.40 7.38
C ASN A 580 -4.58 10.52 7.26
N GLY A 581 -4.17 11.69 6.78
CA GLY A 581 -5.06 12.83 6.57
C GLY A 581 -6.12 12.59 5.51
N LEU A 582 -5.89 11.75 4.50
CA LEU A 582 -6.87 11.43 3.46
C LEU A 582 -8.07 10.68 4.02
N ASP A 583 -7.84 9.71 4.90
CA ASP A 583 -8.93 8.94 5.51
C ASP A 583 -9.68 9.75 6.56
N ASP A 584 -8.97 10.55 7.37
CA ASP A 584 -9.62 11.48 8.29
C ASP A 584 -10.46 12.52 7.53
N LEU A 585 -9.98 13.00 6.36
CA LEU A 585 -10.73 13.93 5.51
C LEU A 585 -12.02 13.28 4.96
N ARG A 586 -11.95 12.03 4.50
CA ARG A 586 -13.12 11.25 4.03
C ARG A 586 -14.12 10.97 5.16
N ALA A 587 -13.62 10.70 6.37
CA ALA A 587 -14.43 10.39 7.54
C ALA A 587 -14.99 11.65 8.24
N GLY A 588 -14.55 12.84 7.86
CA GLY A 588 -14.93 14.10 8.50
C GLY A 588 -14.37 14.23 9.93
N VAL A 589 -13.12 13.83 10.12
CA VAL A 589 -12.46 13.76 11.43
C VAL A 589 -11.38 14.83 11.55
N ILE A 590 -11.35 15.50 12.70
CA ILE A 590 -10.27 16.40 13.11
C ILE A 590 -9.40 15.66 14.14
N ARG A 591 -8.18 15.33 13.74
CA ARG A 591 -7.22 14.58 14.55
C ARG A 591 -5.91 15.33 14.69
N VAL A 592 -5.39 15.46 15.91
CA VAL A 592 -4.05 16.01 16.15
C VAL A 592 -2.96 15.01 15.77
N LEU A 593 -1.78 15.51 15.37
CA LEU A 593 -0.68 14.63 14.93
C LEU A 593 0.04 13.91 16.08
N HIS A 594 -0.04 14.44 17.29
CA HIS A 594 0.52 13.83 18.50
C HIS A 594 -0.22 14.33 19.75
N PRO A 595 -0.20 13.58 20.87
CA PRO A 595 -0.98 13.90 22.08
C PRO A 595 -0.66 15.25 22.72
N LEU A 596 0.54 15.79 22.50
CA LEU A 596 1.00 17.06 23.07
C LEU A 596 0.66 18.27 22.19
N SER A 597 0.00 18.08 21.03
CA SER A 597 -0.31 19.13 20.06
C SER A 597 -0.98 20.35 20.68
N PHE A 598 -1.99 20.14 21.54
CA PHE A 598 -2.66 21.26 22.23
C PHE A 598 -1.85 21.87 23.37
N VAL A 599 -0.92 21.12 23.97
CA VAL A 599 -0.03 21.63 25.03
C VAL A 599 1.05 22.53 24.44
N GLU A 600 1.59 22.14 23.29
CA GLU A 600 2.56 22.97 22.54
C GLU A 600 1.92 24.24 22.01
N ASP A 601 0.68 24.14 21.47
CA ASP A 601 -0.07 25.30 20.99
C ASP A 601 -1.57 25.23 21.31
N PRO A 602 -1.99 25.81 22.45
CA PRO A 602 -3.40 25.88 22.85
C PRO A 602 -4.32 26.60 21.86
N THR A 603 -3.79 27.45 20.96
CA THR A 603 -4.64 28.10 19.94
C THR A 603 -5.26 27.13 18.94
N ARG A 604 -4.72 25.91 18.84
CA ARG A 604 -5.30 24.83 18.04
C ARG A 604 -6.69 24.41 18.52
N LEU A 605 -7.05 24.65 19.79
CA LEU A 605 -8.43 24.43 20.26
C LEU A 605 -9.44 25.36 19.57
N LEU A 606 -9.06 26.63 19.38
CA LEU A 606 -9.89 27.61 18.67
C LEU A 606 -10.03 27.21 17.20
N ARG A 607 -8.95 26.73 16.59
CA ARG A 607 -8.94 26.22 15.20
C ARG A 607 -9.78 24.96 15.05
N ALA A 608 -9.72 24.02 16.01
CA ALA A 608 -10.50 22.78 15.99
C ALA A 608 -12.01 23.10 15.98
N ALA A 609 -12.49 23.91 16.92
CA ALA A 609 -13.91 24.30 16.98
C ALA A 609 -14.37 25.02 15.70
N ARG A 610 -13.50 25.86 15.13
CA ARG A 610 -13.76 26.51 13.84
C ARG A 610 -13.87 25.50 12.70
N PHE A 611 -12.96 24.53 12.61
CA PHE A 611 -12.99 23.52 11.56
C PHE A 611 -14.14 22.52 11.71
N GLU A 612 -14.54 22.17 12.95
CA GLU A 612 -15.75 21.37 13.21
C GLU A 612 -16.97 22.05 12.59
N THR A 613 -17.08 23.37 12.77
CA THR A 613 -18.20 24.16 12.23
C THR A 613 -18.09 24.36 10.72
N ARG A 614 -16.91 24.73 10.21
CA ARG A 614 -16.70 25.06 8.79
C ARG A 614 -16.93 23.88 7.86
N TYR A 615 -16.50 22.69 8.27
CA TYR A 615 -16.55 21.48 7.43
C TYR A 615 -17.61 20.46 7.89
N GLY A 616 -18.27 20.70 9.03
CA GLY A 616 -19.18 19.71 9.64
C GLY A 616 -18.44 18.50 10.22
N PHE A 617 -17.16 18.67 10.54
CA PHE A 617 -16.29 17.61 11.04
C PHE A 617 -16.40 17.47 12.56
N ARG A 618 -15.78 16.43 13.11
CA ARG A 618 -15.73 16.20 14.57
C ARG A 618 -14.33 15.83 15.02
N MET A 619 -13.94 16.31 16.20
CA MET A 619 -12.73 15.79 16.86
C MET A 619 -12.89 14.30 17.16
N ASP A 620 -11.84 13.53 16.89
CA ASP A 620 -11.82 12.13 17.32
C ASP A 620 -11.77 12.04 18.87
N PRO A 621 -12.19 10.90 19.47
CA PRO A 621 -12.23 10.76 20.93
C PRO A 621 -10.90 11.09 21.62
N THR A 622 -9.77 10.74 20.99
CA THR A 622 -8.42 10.99 21.54
C THR A 622 -8.08 12.48 21.52
N THR A 623 -8.34 13.15 20.39
CA THR A 623 -8.16 14.60 20.25
C THR A 623 -9.05 15.34 21.27
N ALA A 624 -10.32 14.97 21.37
CA ALA A 624 -11.25 15.59 22.32
C ALA A 624 -10.80 15.40 23.78
N ALA A 625 -10.29 14.23 24.15
CA ALA A 625 -9.76 13.94 25.48
C ALA A 625 -8.52 14.79 25.84
N GLY A 626 -7.75 15.26 24.85
CA GLY A 626 -6.61 16.14 25.05
C GLY A 626 -6.97 17.60 25.32
N ALA A 627 -8.20 18.03 25.00
CA ALA A 627 -8.60 19.42 25.10
C ALA A 627 -8.56 20.00 26.53
N PRO A 628 -9.08 19.33 27.58
CA PRO A 628 -9.09 19.88 28.94
C PRO A 628 -7.71 20.25 29.47
N SER A 629 -6.68 19.43 29.17
CA SER A 629 -5.30 19.66 29.60
C SER A 629 -4.67 20.93 29.01
N ALA A 630 -5.16 21.38 27.85
CA ALA A 630 -4.66 22.56 27.17
C ALA A 630 -5.45 23.84 27.50
N VAL A 631 -6.71 23.71 27.93
CA VAL A 631 -7.54 24.86 28.34
C VAL A 631 -6.86 25.66 29.45
N GLY A 632 -6.27 24.99 30.44
CA GLY A 632 -5.53 25.65 31.52
C GLY A 632 -4.26 26.40 31.09
N LEU A 633 -3.78 26.18 29.87
CA LEU A 633 -2.58 26.82 29.31
C LEU A 633 -2.91 28.05 28.45
N LEU A 634 -4.18 28.28 28.11
CA LEU A 634 -4.62 29.42 27.31
C LEU A 634 -4.22 30.78 27.89
N PRO A 635 -4.25 31.03 29.22
CA PRO A 635 -3.78 32.29 29.79
C PRO A 635 -2.30 32.60 29.50
N GLY A 636 -1.49 31.58 29.20
CA GLY A 636 -0.08 31.73 28.83
C GLY A 636 0.15 32.17 27.38
N ILE A 637 -0.90 32.23 26.55
CA ILE A 637 -0.82 32.65 25.14
C ILE A 637 -1.05 34.15 25.02
N SER A 638 -0.31 34.80 24.10
CA SER A 638 -0.47 36.23 23.87
C SER A 638 -1.88 36.57 23.33
N GLY A 639 -2.50 37.61 23.90
CA GLY A 639 -3.85 38.04 23.51
C GLY A 639 -3.99 38.37 22.02
N ALA A 640 -2.91 38.76 21.35
CA ALA A 640 -2.90 38.97 19.89
C ALA A 640 -3.16 37.68 19.11
N ARG A 641 -2.62 36.53 19.54
CA ARG A 641 -2.85 35.23 18.90
C ARG A 641 -4.28 34.75 19.12
N ILE A 642 -4.79 34.87 20.34
CA ILE A 642 -6.19 34.55 20.68
C ILE A 642 -7.14 35.41 19.84
N ARG A 643 -6.92 36.73 19.80
CA ARG A 643 -7.70 37.66 18.97
C ARG A 643 -7.69 37.25 17.50
N ASN A 644 -6.53 36.91 16.94
CA ASN A 644 -6.45 36.54 15.52
C ASN A 644 -7.29 35.29 15.19
N GLU A 645 -7.30 34.28 16.05
CA GLU A 645 -8.15 33.10 15.86
C GLU A 645 -9.64 33.42 16.03
N LEU A 646 -10.00 34.25 17.02
CA LEU A 646 -11.38 34.71 17.21
C LEU A 646 -11.88 35.52 16.00
N VAL A 647 -11.06 36.43 15.46
CA VAL A 647 -11.39 37.21 14.25
C VAL A 647 -11.70 36.29 13.07
N GLN A 648 -10.92 35.23 12.89
CA GLN A 648 -11.18 34.26 11.83
C GLN A 648 -12.45 33.44 12.12
N LEU A 649 -12.72 33.07 13.39
CA LEU A 649 -13.96 32.40 13.80
C LEU A 649 -15.20 33.24 13.47
N PHE A 650 -15.19 34.55 13.75
CA PHE A 650 -16.30 35.46 13.40
C PHE A 650 -16.44 35.69 11.88
N GLY A 651 -15.43 35.31 11.10
CA GLY A 651 -15.49 35.30 9.64
C GLY A 651 -16.26 34.12 9.06
N GLU A 652 -16.50 33.06 9.84
CA GLU A 652 -17.20 31.85 9.38
C GLU A 652 -18.69 32.10 9.13
N ARG A 653 -19.34 31.13 8.46
CA ARG A 653 -20.77 31.21 8.13
C ARG A 653 -21.67 31.15 9.37
N GLU A 654 -21.31 30.33 10.35
CA GLU A 654 -22.09 30.07 11.57
C GLU A 654 -21.26 30.30 12.85
N PRO A 655 -20.85 31.55 13.15
CA PRO A 655 -19.97 31.85 14.27
C PRO A 655 -20.60 31.50 15.64
N ALA A 656 -21.94 31.50 15.73
CA ALA A 656 -22.66 31.10 16.93
C ALA A 656 -22.38 29.65 17.33
N VAL A 657 -22.34 28.73 16.36
CA VAL A 657 -22.07 27.30 16.58
C VAL A 657 -20.64 27.09 17.06
N ALA A 658 -19.67 27.75 16.40
CA ALA A 658 -18.28 27.68 16.79
C ALA A 658 -18.04 28.24 18.21
N LEU A 659 -18.72 29.34 18.58
CA LEU A 659 -18.63 29.91 19.93
C LEU A 659 -19.28 29.03 21.00
N ALA A 660 -20.44 28.44 20.72
CA ALA A 660 -21.06 27.47 21.62
C ALA A 660 -20.12 26.28 21.87
N ARG A 661 -19.46 25.81 20.80
CA ARG A 661 -18.46 24.75 20.90
C ARG A 661 -17.25 25.14 21.77
N LEU A 662 -16.75 26.37 21.65
CA LEU A 662 -15.70 26.88 22.55
C LEU A 662 -16.15 26.97 24.00
N ALA A 663 -17.43 27.27 24.26
CA ALA A 663 -18.00 27.29 25.60
C ALA A 663 -18.05 25.87 26.20
N GLU A 664 -18.51 24.87 25.42
CA GLU A 664 -18.53 23.46 25.82
C GLU A 664 -17.14 22.93 26.18
N LEU A 665 -16.11 23.35 25.43
CA LEU A 665 -14.72 22.98 25.68
C LEU A 665 -14.09 23.75 26.86
N GLY A 666 -14.79 24.70 27.48
CA GLY A 666 -14.27 25.55 28.56
C GLY A 666 -13.25 26.61 28.09
N VAL A 667 -13.08 26.80 26.78
CA VAL A 667 -12.10 27.73 26.20
C VAL A 667 -12.47 29.18 26.50
N LEU A 668 -13.76 29.54 26.45
CA LEU A 668 -14.19 30.93 26.66
C LEU A 668 -13.86 31.43 28.07
N ASP A 669 -14.19 30.64 29.09
CA ASP A 669 -13.92 30.99 30.50
C ASP A 669 -12.40 31.08 30.78
N ALA A 670 -11.59 30.25 30.10
CA ALA A 670 -10.14 30.31 30.18
C ALA A 670 -9.51 31.52 29.47
N ILE A 671 -10.16 32.07 28.42
CA ILE A 671 -9.72 33.31 27.76
C ILE A 671 -9.98 34.51 28.68
N ALA A 672 -11.17 34.58 29.25
CA ALA A 672 -11.54 35.60 30.23
C ALA A 672 -12.62 35.05 31.17
N ALA A 673 -12.37 35.13 32.47
CA ALA A 673 -13.28 34.62 33.48
C ALA A 673 -14.69 35.22 33.32
N GLY A 674 -15.70 34.35 33.26
CA GLY A 674 -17.10 34.77 33.07
C GLY A 674 -17.50 35.04 31.62
N LEU A 675 -16.62 34.84 30.65
CA LEU A 675 -16.97 34.89 29.23
C LEU A 675 -17.80 33.65 28.85
N THR A 676 -19.10 33.85 28.60
CA THR A 676 -20.04 32.77 28.23
C THR A 676 -20.72 33.01 26.89
N ALA A 677 -20.96 31.94 26.13
CA ALA A 677 -21.85 31.96 24.97
C ALA A 677 -23.19 31.32 25.34
N GLY A 678 -24.24 32.14 25.48
CA GLY A 678 -25.60 31.68 25.80
C GLY A 678 -26.61 32.04 24.72
N GLY A 679 -27.90 31.75 24.96
CA GLY A 679 -28.97 32.00 23.97
C GLY A 679 -29.12 33.47 23.54
N ARG A 680 -28.71 34.44 24.37
CA ARG A 680 -28.63 35.86 23.96
C ARG A 680 -27.50 36.09 22.94
N THR A 681 -26.32 35.53 23.18
CA THR A 681 -25.15 35.62 22.30
C THR A 681 -25.45 34.96 20.95
N GLY A 682 -26.08 33.78 20.96
CA GLY A 682 -26.53 33.11 19.74
C GLY A 682 -27.45 33.99 18.90
N ARG A 683 -28.52 34.53 19.50
CA ARG A 683 -29.47 35.43 18.79
C ARG A 683 -28.81 36.68 18.19
N LEU A 684 -27.82 37.27 18.87
CA LEU A 684 -27.07 38.42 18.34
C LEU A 684 -26.20 38.02 17.13
N LEU A 685 -25.55 36.85 17.21
CA LEU A 685 -24.72 36.34 16.14
C LEU A 685 -25.53 35.87 14.93
N ASP A 686 -26.70 35.30 15.14
CA ASP A 686 -27.63 34.91 14.07
C ASP A 686 -28.19 36.14 13.33
N ALA A 687 -28.33 37.28 14.04
CA ALA A 687 -28.72 38.55 13.45
C ALA A 687 -27.57 39.27 12.72
N LEU A 688 -26.32 38.88 12.99
CA LEU A 688 -25.11 39.55 12.48
C LEU A 688 -25.01 39.55 10.94
N PRO A 689 -25.33 38.47 10.20
CA PRO A 689 -25.30 38.49 8.73
C PRO A 689 -26.28 39.50 8.13
N ALA A 690 -27.47 39.65 8.72
CA ALA A 690 -28.48 40.60 8.26
C ALA A 690 -28.06 42.05 8.57
N ALA A 691 -27.53 42.30 9.76
CA ALA A 691 -26.98 43.59 10.17
C ALA A 691 -25.77 43.98 9.29
N TRP A 692 -24.88 43.03 9.02
CA TRP A 692 -23.74 43.20 8.12
C TRP A 692 -24.18 43.55 6.69
N ALA A 693 -25.15 42.81 6.15
CA ALA A 693 -25.68 43.09 4.81
C ALA A 693 -26.39 44.45 4.74
N ALA A 694 -27.09 44.86 5.81
CA ALA A 694 -27.72 46.18 5.91
C ALA A 694 -26.67 47.30 5.97
N TRP A 695 -25.63 47.14 6.79
CA TRP A 695 -24.53 48.10 6.89
C TRP A 695 -23.78 48.25 5.57
N ARG A 696 -23.47 47.15 4.87
CA ARG A 696 -22.83 47.20 3.55
C ARG A 696 -23.64 47.93 2.48
N ARG A 697 -24.96 47.93 2.60
CA ARG A 697 -25.85 48.71 1.71
C ARG A 697 -25.90 50.18 2.10
N ALA A 698 -25.82 50.49 3.39
CA ALA A 698 -25.87 51.85 3.91
C ALA A 698 -24.55 52.62 3.68
N GLU A 699 -23.41 51.94 3.78
CA GLU A 699 -22.06 52.52 3.70
C GLU A 699 -21.20 51.81 2.62
N PRO A 700 -21.58 51.90 1.33
CA PRO A 700 -20.93 51.13 0.25
C PRO A 700 -19.44 51.47 0.07
N ASP A 701 -19.05 52.73 0.33
CA ASP A 701 -17.66 53.19 0.21
C ASP A 701 -16.77 52.65 1.36
N MET A 702 -17.31 52.52 2.58
CA MET A 702 -16.60 51.86 3.68
C MET A 702 -16.62 50.34 3.53
N ALA A 703 -17.70 49.78 2.98
CA ALA A 703 -17.86 48.35 2.75
C ALA A 703 -16.88 47.77 1.72
N ALA A 704 -16.36 48.59 0.81
CA ALA A 704 -15.41 48.17 -0.23
C ALA A 704 -14.05 47.68 0.33
N GLY A 705 -13.72 48.03 1.58
CA GLY A 705 -12.53 47.55 2.30
C GLY A 705 -12.83 46.68 3.52
N ALA A 706 -14.10 46.33 3.75
CA ALA A 706 -14.53 45.75 5.01
C ALA A 706 -14.20 44.25 5.13
N GLY A 707 -13.61 43.85 6.26
CA GLY A 707 -13.12 42.51 6.55
C GLY A 707 -13.72 41.90 7.82
N PRO A 708 -13.16 40.77 8.29
CA PRO A 708 -13.63 40.08 9.49
C PRO A 708 -13.59 40.93 10.77
N LEU A 709 -12.69 41.92 10.84
CA LEU A 709 -12.61 42.87 11.95
C LEU A 709 -13.82 43.80 12.03
N ASP A 710 -14.43 44.20 10.92
CA ASP A 710 -15.60 45.07 10.92
C ASP A 710 -16.86 44.33 11.38
N ARG A 711 -16.95 43.01 11.10
CA ARG A 711 -17.98 42.14 11.69
C ARG A 711 -17.83 42.01 13.20
N LEU A 712 -16.59 41.89 13.68
CA LEU A 712 -16.29 41.91 15.11
C LEU A 712 -16.66 43.25 15.74
N VAL A 713 -16.38 44.37 15.06
CA VAL A 713 -16.76 45.72 15.52
C VAL A 713 -18.27 45.94 15.52
N LEU A 714 -19.03 45.35 14.59
CA LEU A 714 -20.49 45.39 14.62
C LEU A 714 -21.12 44.46 15.67
N TRP A 715 -20.34 43.50 16.17
CA TRP A 715 -20.74 42.62 17.25
C TRP A 715 -20.44 43.22 18.63
N LEU A 716 -19.31 43.93 18.78
CA LEU A 716 -18.94 44.73 19.95
C LEU A 716 -19.85 45.96 20.09
#